data_AF-A0A8T4XIQ7-F1
#
_entry.id   AF-A0A8T4XIQ7-F1
#
_cell.length_a   1.000
_cell.length_b   1.000
_cell.length_c   1.000
_cell.angle_alpha   90.00
_cell.angle_beta   90.00
_cell.angle_gamma   90.00
#
_symmetry.space_group_name_H-M   'P 1'
#
loop_
_entity.id
_entity.type
_entity.pdbx_description
1 polymer ?
#
loop_
_entity_poly.entity_id
_entity_poly.type
_entity_poly.pdbx_seq_one_letter_code
_entity_poly.pdbx_strand_id
1 'polypeptide(L)'
;MVDVRELILSSQPESLDYPVLSTDHSGHIVYLATSGYPKLAADHILNGEVVGRLEGIVGGVLRQFNLISNRILLGVSVDDLLRDGKSVPLLARIYETLIQMALNIIGLEKDIVGFSDEETTKTFVNILETLKGLEVLERKIFGGEAPVAHAIIDIFLADMKKVMSGFYRPPGSMVAYIAREIEKEVKIDSIMESFLYSAKKQIENNIYYRLGKLGMCRFGNDYALGLRWLRHLGFVQVSTNPVLAAAAYEDDPSLWEGYRSEDLCPDFKTAIKQDEEWLKRPDAHGDELAAKGTEVSIWPNLVVFRPIAIASNMRHGLVSLQLNPTIADNYERSLQEALKIYFDAEEFLRKYDYYLLWGYSTCVERGRPNIVFKVAGSSPAAIELTRKLESLGIGTNNTVTFTVSQEVELILAKIEGRSEAVKKGISLTTVYETNMGGRLDDHIREVQAEELVRYALEKLEDKEGALKRLAEALGAWDAVKDKESLDEKIRVICSRRYLSPLNKKPFVDFLASCGIPSSSKETVAEYLTRLEEDIGYCGILVTKRVYEIFFNPENRLKWLEYIRSKYGLTSEQAEYVLQGIDVLPASKRKPKETLLTLSSLHMTHTEFPNHQMNVLLESLKESFRIKDYQESVLIEVDPEIARRLMSGWRKTAEEFIKAYELTSEQIRVLREVGFVNPTEKYGSRGIKPSEWGLFGATVKTMDEFTGSYELFKKRCIEYASKFVKEKQ
;
A
#
# COMPACT_ATOMS: atom_id res chain seq x y z
N MET A 1 36.69 15.76 -14.65
CA MET A 1 36.34 14.34 -14.44
C MET A 1 34.87 14.22 -14.78
N VAL A 2 34.49 13.32 -15.69
CA VAL A 2 33.07 13.09 -16.02
C VAL A 2 32.44 12.35 -14.84
N ASP A 3 31.35 12.87 -14.29
CA ASP A 3 30.58 12.15 -13.25
C ASP A 3 29.75 11.06 -13.92
N VAL A 4 30.19 9.80 -13.78
CA VAL A 4 29.52 8.62 -14.34
C VAL A 4 28.09 8.51 -13.84
N ARG A 5 27.83 8.86 -12.58
CA ARG A 5 26.50 8.79 -11.98
C ARG A 5 25.57 9.82 -12.61
N GLU A 6 26.03 11.05 -12.81
CA GLU A 6 25.25 12.10 -13.50
C GLU A 6 24.96 11.71 -14.96
N LEU A 7 25.94 11.11 -15.64
CA LEU A 7 25.78 10.65 -17.02
C LEU A 7 24.72 9.53 -17.15
N ILE A 8 24.66 8.62 -16.17
CA ILE A 8 23.60 7.60 -16.11
C ILE A 8 22.24 8.25 -15.83
N LEU A 9 22.14 9.13 -14.83
CA LEU A 9 20.88 9.76 -14.42
C LEU A 9 20.31 10.76 -15.43
N SER A 10 21.16 11.32 -16.30
CA SER A 10 20.74 12.24 -17.37
C SER A 10 20.30 11.52 -18.65
N SER A 11 20.65 10.24 -18.80
CA SER A 11 20.27 9.43 -19.95
C SER A 11 18.76 9.30 -20.09
N GLN A 12 18.23 9.53 -21.30
CA GLN A 12 16.82 9.33 -21.61
C GLN A 12 16.61 7.99 -22.33
N PRO A 13 15.49 7.30 -22.07
CA PRO A 13 15.08 6.18 -22.90
C PRO A 13 14.76 6.64 -24.33
N GLU A 14 14.95 5.74 -25.28
CA GLU A 14 14.57 5.93 -26.68
C GLU A 14 13.09 5.56 -26.85
N SER A 15 12.38 6.22 -27.77
CA SER A 15 11.00 5.83 -28.07
C SER A 15 10.95 4.41 -28.62
N LEU A 16 10.04 3.59 -28.08
CA LEU A 16 9.87 2.21 -28.53
C LEU A 16 9.10 2.13 -29.85
N ASP A 17 9.56 1.26 -30.75
CA ASP A 17 8.91 0.97 -32.02
C ASP A 17 7.50 0.37 -31.85
N TYR A 18 6.62 0.68 -32.80
CA TYR A 18 5.31 0.05 -32.96
C TYR A 18 5.04 -0.25 -34.45
N PRO A 19 5.00 -1.52 -34.89
CA PRO A 19 5.12 -2.74 -34.07
C PRO A 19 6.54 -3.10 -33.62
N VAL A 20 6.68 -3.94 -32.59
CA VAL A 20 7.98 -4.42 -32.07
C VAL A 20 8.72 -5.28 -33.10
N LEU A 21 10.03 -5.06 -33.25
CA LEU A 21 10.91 -5.74 -34.21
C LEU A 21 11.68 -6.97 -33.65
N SER A 22 11.30 -7.46 -32.47
CA SER A 22 11.97 -8.58 -31.81
C SER A 22 11.68 -9.92 -32.50
N THR A 23 12.60 -10.88 -32.38
CA THR A 23 12.49 -12.21 -33.02
C THR A 23 12.26 -13.35 -32.03
N ASP A 24 12.71 -13.18 -30.79
CA ASP A 24 12.53 -14.12 -29.68
C ASP A 24 12.55 -13.35 -28.34
N HIS A 25 12.21 -14.03 -27.24
CA HIS A 25 12.14 -13.41 -25.90
C HIS A 25 13.48 -12.83 -25.45
N SER A 26 14.60 -13.50 -25.75
CA SER A 26 15.93 -13.01 -25.37
C SER A 26 16.27 -11.71 -26.10
N GLY A 27 16.03 -11.66 -27.41
CA GLY A 27 16.20 -10.47 -28.24
C GLY A 27 15.25 -9.34 -27.85
N HIS A 28 14.03 -9.68 -27.40
CA HIS A 28 13.08 -8.68 -26.89
C HIS A 28 13.55 -8.01 -25.60
N ILE A 29 14.04 -8.80 -24.63
CA ILE A 29 14.62 -8.28 -23.39
C ILE A 29 15.83 -7.39 -23.71
N VAL A 30 16.70 -7.82 -24.61
CA VAL A 30 17.88 -7.03 -25.02
C VAL A 30 17.44 -5.72 -25.67
N TYR A 31 16.49 -5.75 -26.60
CA TYR A 31 15.94 -4.57 -27.26
C TYR A 31 15.44 -3.55 -26.23
N LEU A 32 14.51 -3.95 -25.35
CA LEU A 32 13.96 -3.09 -24.30
C LEU A 32 15.05 -2.49 -23.40
N ALA A 33 15.99 -3.32 -22.94
CA ALA A 33 17.08 -2.87 -22.09
C ALA A 33 17.96 -1.84 -22.81
N THR A 34 18.35 -2.09 -24.05
CA THR A 34 19.21 -1.18 -24.82
C THR A 34 18.50 0.13 -25.17
N SER A 35 17.17 0.10 -25.38
CA SER A 35 16.33 1.29 -25.58
C SER A 35 16.06 2.07 -24.29
N GLY A 36 16.50 1.59 -23.12
CA GLY A 36 16.40 2.32 -21.85
C GLY A 36 15.25 1.91 -20.94
N TYR A 37 14.69 0.70 -21.11
CA TYR A 37 13.63 0.15 -20.26
C TYR A 37 14.10 -1.10 -19.51
N PRO A 38 15.15 -1.00 -18.67
CA PRO A 38 15.74 -2.17 -18.01
C PRO A 38 14.75 -2.85 -17.04
N LYS A 39 13.80 -2.10 -16.47
CA LYS A 39 12.81 -2.66 -15.53
C LYS A 39 11.75 -3.47 -16.26
N LEU A 40 11.13 -2.90 -17.29
CA LEU A 40 10.23 -3.61 -18.20
C LEU A 40 10.91 -4.83 -18.85
N ALA A 41 12.16 -4.70 -19.31
CA ALA A 41 12.94 -5.79 -19.87
C ALA A 41 13.10 -6.96 -18.87
N ALA A 42 13.45 -6.65 -17.62
CA ALA A 42 13.60 -7.65 -16.57
C ALA A 42 12.26 -8.27 -16.15
N ASP A 43 11.18 -7.51 -16.19
CA ASP A 43 9.83 -7.96 -15.81
C ASP A 43 9.19 -8.85 -16.88
N HIS A 44 9.66 -8.79 -18.13
CA HIS A 44 9.20 -9.67 -19.21
C HIS A 44 9.29 -11.16 -18.85
N ILE A 45 10.31 -11.57 -18.06
CA ILE A 45 10.45 -12.97 -17.66
C ILE A 45 9.35 -13.44 -16.72
N LEU A 46 8.64 -12.54 -16.03
CA LEU A 46 7.63 -12.88 -15.02
C LEU A 46 6.28 -13.26 -15.68
N ASN A 47 6.30 -14.36 -16.44
CA ASN A 47 5.13 -14.90 -17.12
C ASN A 47 5.10 -16.44 -16.99
N GLY A 48 3.92 -17.02 -16.76
CA GLY A 48 3.76 -18.47 -16.60
C GLY A 48 4.21 -19.29 -17.82
N GLU A 49 4.23 -18.72 -19.01
CA GLU A 49 4.75 -19.39 -20.21
C GLU A 49 6.28 -19.54 -20.21
N VAL A 50 6.99 -18.82 -19.34
CA VAL A 50 8.46 -18.91 -19.20
C VAL A 50 8.88 -20.12 -18.36
N VAL A 51 7.97 -20.71 -17.57
CA VAL A 51 8.26 -21.84 -16.68
C VAL A 51 8.89 -23.01 -17.47
N GLY A 52 10.02 -23.51 -16.99
CA GLY A 52 10.81 -24.56 -17.65
C GLY A 52 11.66 -24.09 -18.84
N ARG A 53 11.63 -22.79 -19.17
CA ARG A 53 12.41 -22.16 -20.26
C ARG A 53 13.23 -20.97 -19.79
N LEU A 54 13.15 -20.60 -18.50
CA LEU A 54 13.79 -19.42 -17.92
C LEU A 54 15.29 -19.44 -18.19
N GLU A 55 15.97 -20.54 -17.86
CA GLU A 55 17.43 -20.67 -18.01
C GLU A 55 17.87 -20.43 -19.47
N GLY A 56 17.14 -20.99 -20.44
CA GLY A 56 17.44 -20.83 -21.86
C GLY A 56 17.24 -19.40 -22.36
N ILE A 57 16.11 -18.78 -21.99
CA ILE A 57 15.81 -17.39 -22.37
C ILE A 57 16.84 -16.44 -21.75
N VAL A 58 17.12 -16.57 -20.45
CA VAL A 58 18.11 -15.75 -19.76
C VAL A 58 19.51 -16.02 -20.31
N GLY A 59 19.89 -17.26 -20.58
CA GLY A 59 21.16 -17.60 -21.23
C GLY A 59 21.36 -16.88 -22.57
N GLY A 60 20.30 -16.77 -23.38
CA GLY A 60 20.29 -15.98 -24.62
C GLY A 60 20.50 -14.48 -24.40
N VAL A 61 19.95 -13.92 -23.32
CA VAL A 61 20.16 -12.53 -22.90
C VAL A 61 21.61 -12.32 -22.46
N LEU A 62 22.12 -13.19 -21.58
CA LEU A 62 23.50 -13.12 -21.06
C LEU A 62 24.52 -13.17 -22.20
N ARG A 63 24.33 -14.02 -23.21
CA ARG A 63 25.20 -14.07 -24.39
C ARG A 63 25.24 -12.73 -25.13
N GLN A 64 24.08 -12.13 -25.38
CA GLN A 64 23.97 -10.89 -26.15
C GLN A 64 24.53 -9.69 -25.37
N PHE A 65 24.20 -9.55 -24.09
CA PHE A 65 24.78 -8.52 -23.24
C PHE A 65 26.29 -8.65 -23.11
N ASN A 66 26.83 -9.86 -22.97
CA ASN A 66 28.28 -10.05 -22.99
C ASN A 66 28.92 -9.53 -24.29
N LEU A 67 28.32 -9.80 -25.46
CA LEU A 67 28.83 -9.29 -26.73
C LEU A 67 28.79 -7.75 -26.81
N ILE A 68 27.68 -7.14 -26.38
CA ILE A 68 27.51 -5.69 -26.36
C ILE A 68 28.53 -5.05 -25.41
N SER A 69 28.63 -5.53 -24.17
CA SER A 69 29.56 -5.00 -23.17
C SER A 69 31.03 -5.16 -23.60
N ASN A 70 31.41 -6.31 -24.18
CA ASN A 70 32.77 -6.49 -24.70
C ASN A 70 33.07 -5.51 -25.84
N ARG A 71 32.11 -5.27 -26.75
CA ARG A 71 32.28 -4.28 -27.82
C ARG A 71 32.47 -2.87 -27.27
N ILE A 72 31.73 -2.50 -26.22
CA ILE A 72 31.86 -1.18 -25.57
C ILE A 72 33.23 -1.06 -24.89
N LEU A 73 33.57 -2.01 -24.01
CA LEU A 73 34.74 -1.92 -23.14
C LEU A 73 36.08 -2.15 -23.87
N LEU A 74 36.09 -2.91 -24.97
CA LEU A 74 37.31 -3.18 -25.75
C LEU A 74 37.44 -2.31 -27.01
N GLY A 75 36.39 -1.58 -27.39
CA GLY A 75 36.29 -0.92 -28.70
C GLY A 75 36.91 0.47 -28.79
N VAL A 76 37.12 1.16 -27.67
CA VAL A 76 37.56 2.56 -27.61
C VAL A 76 38.45 2.84 -26.40
N SER A 77 39.16 3.98 -26.37
CA SER A 77 39.92 4.41 -25.20
C SER A 77 38.98 4.81 -24.04
N VAL A 78 39.45 4.80 -22.79
CA VAL A 78 38.67 5.23 -21.62
C VAL A 78 38.15 6.66 -21.77
N ASP A 79 39.00 7.56 -22.28
CA ASP A 79 38.63 8.96 -22.51
C ASP A 79 37.51 9.10 -23.54
N ASP A 80 37.55 8.28 -24.61
CA ASP A 80 36.50 8.26 -25.62
C ASP A 80 35.21 7.65 -25.09
N LEU A 81 35.31 6.61 -24.26
CA LEU A 81 34.15 5.94 -23.64
C LEU A 81 33.38 6.89 -22.71
N LEU A 82 34.10 7.71 -21.94
CA LEU A 82 33.52 8.74 -21.07
C LEU A 82 32.96 9.93 -21.84
N ARG A 83 33.43 10.18 -23.07
CA ARG A 83 32.95 11.26 -23.96
C ARG A 83 31.78 10.85 -24.84
N ASP A 84 31.65 9.57 -25.17
CA ASP A 84 30.67 9.02 -26.12
C ASP A 84 29.22 9.22 -25.66
N GLY A 85 28.95 9.52 -24.39
CA GLY A 85 27.61 9.85 -23.87
C GLY A 85 26.57 8.72 -23.97
N LYS A 86 26.86 7.64 -24.70
CA LYS A 86 25.98 6.50 -24.99
C LYS A 86 26.52 5.18 -24.44
N SER A 87 27.82 4.96 -24.52
CA SER A 87 28.46 3.72 -24.05
C SER A 87 28.25 3.46 -22.55
N VAL A 88 28.50 4.45 -21.69
CA VAL A 88 28.33 4.30 -20.23
C VAL A 88 26.86 4.05 -19.86
N PRO A 89 25.86 4.81 -20.35
CA PRO A 89 24.45 4.53 -20.04
C PRO A 89 24.00 3.17 -20.57
N LEU A 90 24.49 2.75 -21.74
CA LEU A 90 24.19 1.43 -22.28
C LEU A 90 24.72 0.30 -21.38
N LEU A 91 25.97 0.41 -20.91
CA LEU A 91 26.54 -0.56 -19.96
C LEU A 91 25.78 -0.56 -18.62
N ALA A 92 25.40 0.63 -18.12
CA ALA A 92 24.56 0.79 -16.93
C ALA A 92 23.19 0.09 -17.08
N ARG A 93 22.50 0.24 -18.22
CA ARG A 93 21.23 -0.44 -18.52
C ARG A 93 21.38 -1.96 -18.51
N ILE A 94 22.52 -2.49 -18.99
CA ILE A 94 22.82 -3.93 -18.95
C ILE A 94 22.98 -4.40 -17.50
N TYR A 95 23.78 -3.71 -16.69
CA TYR A 95 23.92 -4.02 -15.26
C TYR A 95 22.57 -4.00 -14.54
N GLU A 96 21.80 -2.93 -14.73
CA GLU A 96 20.48 -2.81 -14.11
C GLU A 96 19.55 -3.95 -14.53
N THR A 97 19.46 -4.27 -15.82
CA THR A 97 18.58 -5.34 -16.30
C THR A 97 18.91 -6.67 -15.65
N LEU A 98 20.20 -7.03 -15.60
CA LEU A 98 20.66 -8.29 -14.99
C LEU A 98 20.41 -8.34 -13.49
N ILE A 99 20.65 -7.23 -12.77
CA ILE A 99 20.32 -7.13 -11.34
C ILE A 99 18.82 -7.31 -11.12
N GLN A 100 17.98 -6.63 -11.89
CA GLN A 100 16.53 -6.71 -11.73
C GLN A 100 15.99 -8.11 -12.05
N MET A 101 16.54 -8.78 -13.07
CA MET A 101 16.21 -10.18 -13.36
C MET A 101 16.60 -11.10 -12.20
N ALA A 102 17.79 -10.91 -11.60
CA ALA A 102 18.21 -11.68 -10.44
C ALA A 102 17.28 -11.46 -9.24
N LEU A 103 16.89 -10.21 -8.95
CA LEU A 103 15.95 -9.89 -7.88
C LEU A 103 14.56 -10.49 -8.12
N ASN A 104 14.06 -10.46 -9.35
CA ASN A 104 12.78 -11.07 -9.75
C ASN A 104 12.72 -12.59 -9.47
N ILE A 105 13.85 -13.30 -9.62
CA ILE A 105 13.91 -14.76 -9.41
C ILE A 105 14.39 -15.15 -8.00
N ILE A 106 14.82 -14.19 -7.19
CA ILE A 106 15.04 -14.36 -5.75
C ILE A 106 13.75 -14.08 -4.98
N GLY A 107 13.03 -13.03 -5.37
CA GLY A 107 11.81 -12.57 -4.73
C GLY A 107 10.64 -13.54 -4.87
N LEU A 108 9.57 -13.25 -4.11
CA LEU A 108 8.38 -14.10 -4.05
C LEU A 108 7.60 -14.12 -5.38
N GLU A 109 7.92 -13.24 -6.34
CA GLU A 109 7.34 -13.27 -7.68
C GLU A 109 7.56 -14.62 -8.38
N LYS A 110 8.70 -15.29 -8.12
CA LYS A 110 8.97 -16.62 -8.67
C LYS A 110 7.89 -17.63 -8.30
N ASP A 111 7.37 -17.55 -7.07
CA ASP A 111 6.35 -18.47 -6.55
C ASP A 111 4.98 -18.12 -7.14
N ILE A 112 4.69 -16.83 -7.35
CA ILE A 112 3.46 -16.37 -8.02
C ILE A 112 3.42 -16.82 -9.47
N VAL A 113 4.56 -16.75 -10.18
CA VAL A 113 4.69 -17.18 -11.58
C VAL A 113 4.72 -18.71 -11.70
N GLY A 114 5.30 -19.40 -10.72
CA GLY A 114 5.41 -20.86 -10.69
C GLY A 114 6.77 -21.42 -11.13
N PHE A 115 7.85 -20.64 -11.01
CA PHE A 115 9.20 -21.16 -11.28
C PHE A 115 9.65 -22.15 -10.20
N SER A 116 10.43 -23.15 -10.60
CA SER A 116 11.04 -24.08 -9.65
C SER A 116 12.26 -23.48 -8.96
N ASP A 117 12.55 -23.94 -7.73
CA ASP A 117 13.76 -23.53 -7.01
C ASP A 117 15.05 -23.96 -7.75
N GLU A 118 15.02 -25.09 -8.47
CA GLU A 118 16.16 -25.54 -9.29
C GLU A 118 16.44 -24.59 -10.45
N GLU A 119 15.41 -24.28 -11.24
CA GLU A 119 15.51 -23.40 -12.41
C GLU A 119 15.95 -21.98 -12.02
N THR A 120 15.36 -21.42 -10.96
CA THR A 120 15.74 -20.10 -10.44
C THR A 120 17.16 -20.09 -9.87
N THR A 121 17.59 -21.15 -9.18
CA THR A 121 18.95 -21.23 -8.64
C THR A 121 19.99 -21.27 -9.76
N LYS A 122 19.80 -22.11 -10.78
CA LYS A 122 20.72 -22.17 -11.94
C LYS A 122 20.78 -20.83 -12.68
N THR A 123 19.61 -20.23 -12.92
CA THR A 123 19.51 -18.93 -13.60
C THR A 123 20.20 -17.83 -12.80
N PHE A 124 20.02 -17.80 -11.48
CA PHE A 124 20.69 -16.83 -10.60
C PHE A 124 22.21 -16.97 -10.67
N VAL A 125 22.75 -18.19 -10.64
CA VAL A 125 24.20 -18.44 -10.76
C VAL A 125 24.73 -17.95 -12.11
N ASN A 126 24.01 -18.20 -13.20
CA ASN A 126 24.42 -17.76 -14.54
C ASN A 126 24.44 -16.22 -14.65
N ILE A 127 23.45 -15.53 -14.07
CA ILE A 127 23.42 -14.06 -14.01
C ILE A 127 24.59 -13.53 -13.17
N LEU A 128 24.82 -14.12 -11.99
CA LEU A 128 25.88 -13.73 -11.07
C LEU A 128 27.27 -13.84 -11.71
N GLU A 129 27.57 -14.97 -12.35
CA GLU A 129 28.86 -15.18 -13.03
C GLU A 129 29.04 -14.22 -14.21
N THR A 130 27.97 -13.89 -14.93
CA THR A 130 28.03 -12.87 -15.99
C THR A 130 28.34 -11.49 -15.43
N LEU A 131 27.64 -11.07 -14.37
CA LEU A 131 27.88 -9.77 -13.71
C LEU A 131 29.32 -9.65 -13.19
N LYS A 132 29.86 -10.73 -12.58
CA LYS A 132 31.25 -10.80 -12.15
C LYS A 132 32.22 -10.64 -13.32
N GLY A 133 31.98 -11.36 -14.42
CA GLY A 133 32.80 -11.25 -15.63
C GLY A 133 32.80 -9.85 -16.22
N LEU A 134 31.64 -9.19 -16.25
CA LEU A 134 31.51 -7.81 -16.71
C LEU A 134 32.24 -6.82 -15.81
N GLU A 135 32.09 -6.92 -14.48
CA GLU A 135 32.80 -6.08 -13.51
C GLU A 135 34.33 -6.25 -13.63
N VAL A 136 34.82 -7.48 -13.79
CA VAL A 136 36.26 -7.76 -14.02
C VAL A 136 36.75 -7.08 -15.30
N LEU A 137 35.96 -7.13 -16.36
CA LEU A 137 36.31 -6.49 -17.62
C LEU A 137 36.34 -4.97 -17.48
N GLU A 138 35.35 -4.39 -16.79
CA GLU A 138 35.31 -2.96 -16.48
C GLU A 138 36.56 -2.54 -15.70
N ARG A 139 36.91 -3.25 -14.61
CA ARG A 139 38.13 -3.01 -13.83
C ARG A 139 39.40 -3.04 -14.64
N LYS A 140 39.52 -3.99 -15.56
CA LYS A 140 40.69 -4.09 -16.43
C LYS A 140 40.88 -2.84 -17.29
N ILE A 141 39.78 -2.23 -17.74
CA ILE A 141 39.80 -1.05 -18.60
C ILE A 141 39.98 0.24 -17.80
N PHE A 142 39.34 0.34 -16.63
CA PHE A 142 39.39 1.50 -15.75
C PHE A 142 40.48 1.39 -14.65
N GLY A 143 41.59 0.72 -14.92
CA GLY A 143 42.77 0.74 -14.05
C GLY A 143 42.57 0.13 -12.64
N GLY A 144 41.63 -0.80 -12.49
CA GLY A 144 41.28 -1.49 -11.24
C GLY A 144 39.93 -1.08 -10.65
N GLU A 145 39.31 -0.01 -11.17
CA GLU A 145 38.02 0.53 -10.69
C GLU A 145 36.83 0.06 -11.53
N ALA A 146 35.63 0.03 -10.97
CA ALA A 146 34.39 -0.30 -11.69
C ALA A 146 33.36 0.82 -11.52
N PRO A 147 33.58 2.00 -12.13
CA PRO A 147 32.78 3.20 -11.86
C PRO A 147 31.30 3.08 -12.27
N VAL A 148 30.98 2.37 -13.36
CA VAL A 148 29.60 2.12 -13.82
C VAL A 148 28.92 1.13 -12.89
N ALA A 149 29.59 0.03 -12.54
CA ALA A 149 29.08 -0.93 -11.56
C ALA A 149 28.77 -0.26 -10.21
N HIS A 150 29.71 0.53 -9.68
CA HIS A 150 29.55 1.30 -8.44
C HIS A 150 28.38 2.28 -8.54
N ALA A 151 28.32 3.09 -9.60
CA ALA A 151 27.28 4.09 -9.78
C ALA A 151 25.87 3.47 -9.84
N ILE A 152 25.70 2.31 -10.48
CA ILE A 152 24.41 1.62 -10.51
C ILE A 152 23.99 1.18 -9.11
N ILE A 153 24.87 0.52 -8.35
CA ILE A 153 24.54 0.09 -6.98
C ILE A 153 24.21 1.30 -6.09
N ASP A 154 24.96 2.39 -6.20
CA ASP A 154 24.67 3.63 -5.48
C ASP A 154 23.30 4.20 -5.83
N ILE A 155 22.91 4.19 -7.11
CA ILE A 155 21.60 4.66 -7.57
C ILE A 155 20.49 3.80 -6.97
N PHE A 156 20.62 2.48 -7.00
CA PHE A 156 19.66 1.55 -6.38
C PHE A 156 19.48 1.81 -4.88
N LEU A 157 20.59 1.88 -4.14
CA LEU A 157 20.56 2.06 -2.69
C LEU A 157 20.06 3.46 -2.31
N ALA A 158 20.43 4.49 -3.07
CA ALA A 158 19.93 5.85 -2.87
C ALA A 158 18.41 5.91 -3.07
N ASP A 159 17.87 5.23 -4.08
CA ASP A 159 16.43 5.22 -4.34
C ASP A 159 15.64 4.55 -3.20
N MET A 160 16.11 3.41 -2.71
CA MET A 160 15.53 2.75 -1.53
C MET A 160 15.57 3.62 -0.26
N LYS A 161 16.64 4.41 -0.07
CA LYS A 161 16.80 5.30 1.09
C LYS A 161 15.87 6.51 1.06
N LYS A 162 15.34 6.92 -0.11
CA LYS A 162 14.39 8.04 -0.23
C LYS A 162 13.04 7.74 0.43
N VAL A 163 12.66 6.47 0.52
CA VAL A 163 11.34 6.05 1.01
C VAL A 163 11.09 6.61 2.41
N MET A 164 10.14 7.55 2.51
CA MET A 164 9.78 8.24 3.76
C MET A 164 10.91 9.12 4.33
N SER A 165 11.74 9.70 3.45
CA SER A 165 12.81 10.62 3.85
C SER A 165 12.31 12.05 4.07
N GLY A 166 11.39 12.56 3.23
CA GLY A 166 10.74 13.86 3.42
C GLY A 166 9.64 13.84 4.48
N PHE A 167 8.96 12.69 4.63
CA PHE A 167 7.87 12.50 5.59
C PHE A 167 8.22 11.52 6.73
N TYR A 168 9.31 11.79 7.45
CA TYR A 168 9.82 10.88 8.47
C TYR A 168 8.82 10.60 9.59
N ARG A 169 8.56 9.31 9.83
CA ARG A 169 7.84 8.79 10.99
C ARG A 169 8.72 7.79 11.74
N PRO A 170 8.95 7.94 13.05
CA PRO A 170 9.67 6.95 13.84
C PRO A 170 9.06 5.55 13.70
N PRO A 171 9.87 4.48 13.62
CA PRO A 171 11.35 4.46 13.68
C PRO A 171 12.05 4.77 12.33
N GLY A 172 11.30 4.94 11.24
CA GLY A 172 11.84 5.07 9.89
C GLY A 172 11.36 3.96 8.96
N SER A 173 11.75 4.01 7.69
CA SER A 173 11.30 3.05 6.66
C SER A 173 12.07 1.73 6.73
N MET A 174 11.36 0.60 6.64
CA MET A 174 11.96 -0.73 6.50
C MET A 174 12.85 -0.82 5.24
N VAL A 175 12.39 -0.29 4.11
CA VAL A 175 13.14 -0.32 2.84
C VAL A 175 14.43 0.48 2.96
N ALA A 176 14.38 1.67 3.58
CA ALA A 176 15.57 2.49 3.81
C ALA A 176 16.53 1.88 4.86
N TYR A 177 15.99 1.12 5.82
CA TYR A 177 16.81 0.33 6.75
C TYR A 177 17.55 -0.79 5.99
N ILE A 178 16.85 -1.57 5.18
CA ILE A 178 17.44 -2.65 4.37
C ILE A 178 18.55 -2.12 3.45
N ALA A 179 18.33 -0.99 2.77
CA ALA A 179 19.35 -0.38 1.93
C ALA A 179 20.64 -0.05 2.68
N ARG A 180 20.53 0.42 3.94
CA ARG A 180 21.69 0.69 4.81
C ARG A 180 22.38 -0.58 5.28
N GLU A 181 21.65 -1.68 5.46
CA GLU A 181 22.26 -2.98 5.78
C GLU A 181 22.99 -3.57 4.56
N ILE A 182 22.43 -3.45 3.35
CA ILE A 182 23.09 -3.88 2.11
C ILE A 182 24.37 -3.09 1.88
N GLU A 183 24.31 -1.75 1.99
CA GLU A 183 25.47 -0.87 1.79
C GLU A 183 26.68 -1.25 2.65
N LYS A 184 26.45 -1.71 3.90
CA LYS A 184 27.53 -2.15 4.79
C LYS A 184 28.22 -3.44 4.34
N GLU A 185 27.53 -4.28 3.58
CA GLU A 185 28.03 -5.57 3.11
C GLU A 185 28.64 -5.50 1.69
N VAL A 186 28.37 -4.42 0.94
CA VAL A 186 28.94 -4.20 -0.41
C VAL A 186 30.46 -3.97 -0.30
N LYS A 187 31.21 -4.77 -1.05
CA LYS A 187 32.68 -4.72 -1.09
C LYS A 187 33.16 -4.03 -2.36
N ILE A 188 34.11 -3.10 -2.19
CA ILE A 188 34.65 -2.29 -3.29
C ILE A 188 35.41 -3.08 -4.35
N ASP A 189 35.88 -4.29 -4.03
CA ASP A 189 36.62 -5.19 -4.92
C ASP A 189 35.74 -6.26 -5.59
N SER A 190 34.47 -6.38 -5.18
CA SER A 190 33.50 -7.32 -5.74
C SER A 190 32.08 -6.77 -5.56
N ILE A 191 31.77 -5.68 -6.28
CA ILE A 191 30.58 -4.86 -6.06
C ILE A 191 29.31 -5.65 -6.39
N MET A 192 29.25 -6.25 -7.57
CA MET A 192 28.06 -6.93 -8.08
C MET A 192 27.72 -8.19 -7.26
N GLU A 193 28.73 -8.98 -6.96
CA GLU A 193 28.56 -10.23 -6.20
C GLU A 193 28.17 -9.95 -4.75
N SER A 194 28.88 -9.05 -4.06
CA SER A 194 28.57 -8.70 -2.68
C SER A 194 27.18 -8.07 -2.54
N PHE A 195 26.80 -7.19 -3.48
CA PHE A 195 25.45 -6.62 -3.52
C PHE A 195 24.38 -7.69 -3.68
N LEU A 196 24.48 -8.58 -4.68
CA LEU A 196 23.43 -9.59 -4.93
C LEU A 196 23.28 -10.59 -3.78
N TYR A 197 24.39 -11.03 -3.17
CA TYR A 197 24.31 -11.90 -2.00
C TYR A 197 23.68 -11.20 -0.81
N SER A 198 24.03 -9.93 -0.57
CA SER A 198 23.42 -9.15 0.51
C SER A 198 21.93 -8.89 0.27
N ALA A 199 21.56 -8.50 -0.96
CA ALA A 199 20.17 -8.30 -1.35
C ALA A 199 19.34 -9.59 -1.18
N LYS A 200 19.86 -10.74 -1.65
CA LYS A 200 19.24 -12.05 -1.45
C LYS A 200 19.03 -12.37 0.03
N LYS A 201 20.07 -12.19 0.85
CA LYS A 201 20.01 -12.40 2.30
C LYS A 201 18.96 -11.50 2.96
N GLN A 202 18.86 -10.23 2.57
CA GLN A 202 17.89 -9.29 3.12
C GLN A 202 16.46 -9.61 2.69
N ILE A 203 16.24 -10.12 1.47
CA ILE A 203 14.93 -10.58 1.01
C ILE A 203 14.51 -11.84 1.78
N GLU A 204 15.32 -12.89 1.73
CA GLU A 204 14.94 -14.22 2.24
C GLU A 204 14.79 -14.26 3.76
N ASN A 205 15.55 -13.46 4.51
CA ASN A 205 15.46 -13.39 5.97
C ASN A 205 14.39 -12.42 6.47
N ASN A 206 13.81 -11.60 5.61
CA ASN A 206 12.79 -10.63 6.01
C ASN A 206 11.51 -11.36 6.47
N ILE A 207 10.89 -10.85 7.54
CA ILE A 207 9.67 -11.44 8.09
C ILE A 207 8.52 -11.49 7.07
N TYR A 208 8.36 -10.47 6.22
CA TYR A 208 7.29 -10.44 5.21
C TYR A 208 7.48 -11.49 4.14
N TYR A 209 8.71 -11.66 3.62
CA TYR A 209 9.03 -12.73 2.67
C TYR A 209 8.76 -14.09 3.29
N ARG A 210 9.16 -14.31 4.56
CA ARG A 210 8.93 -15.58 5.26
C ARG A 210 7.45 -15.86 5.48
N LEU A 211 6.66 -14.86 5.88
CA LEU A 211 5.21 -14.99 6.03
C LEU A 211 4.53 -15.30 4.70
N GLY A 212 4.93 -14.62 3.62
CA GLY A 212 4.42 -14.87 2.26
C GLY A 212 4.81 -16.27 1.74
N LYS A 213 6.08 -16.67 1.90
CA LYS A 213 6.60 -17.99 1.47
C LYS A 213 5.93 -19.15 2.21
N LEU A 214 5.55 -18.95 3.48
CA LEU A 214 4.77 -19.92 4.26
C LEU A 214 3.26 -19.87 3.96
N GLY A 215 2.81 -18.97 3.08
CA GLY A 215 1.40 -18.78 2.75
C GLY A 215 0.56 -18.28 3.93
N MET A 216 1.16 -17.60 4.90
CA MET A 216 0.48 -17.22 6.15
C MET A 216 -0.37 -15.96 6.03
N CYS A 217 -0.03 -15.04 5.12
CA CYS A 217 -0.79 -13.82 4.86
C CYS A 217 -0.30 -13.12 3.59
N ARG A 218 -1.14 -12.26 3.02
CA ARG A 218 -0.78 -11.29 1.98
C ARG A 218 -0.53 -9.91 2.57
N PHE A 219 0.29 -9.12 1.89
CA PHE A 219 0.68 -7.78 2.33
C PHE A 219 0.59 -6.75 1.21
N GLY A 220 0.39 -5.52 1.61
CA GLY A 220 0.36 -4.34 0.77
C GLY A 220 0.94 -3.11 1.46
N ASN A 221 1.24 -2.10 0.67
CA ASN A 221 1.96 -0.90 1.12
C ASN A 221 1.05 0.33 1.15
N ASP A 222 1.13 1.15 2.19
CA ASP A 222 0.42 2.45 2.27
C ASP A 222 1.41 3.60 1.99
N TYR A 223 2.11 3.51 0.85
CA TYR A 223 3.06 4.50 0.36
C TYR A 223 3.33 4.28 -1.13
N ALA A 224 3.64 5.35 -1.88
CA ALA A 224 3.84 5.25 -3.33
C ALA A 224 5.27 4.81 -3.74
N LEU A 225 6.24 4.86 -2.83
CA LEU A 225 7.67 4.61 -3.14
C LEU A 225 8.19 3.28 -2.57
N GLY A 226 9.28 2.79 -3.14
CA GLY A 226 9.95 1.55 -2.70
C GLY A 226 9.25 0.26 -3.16
N LEU A 227 8.24 0.37 -4.02
CA LEU A 227 7.32 -0.71 -4.35
C LEU A 227 7.98 -1.92 -5.00
N ARG A 228 9.00 -1.72 -5.85
CA ARG A 228 9.68 -2.85 -6.50
C ARG A 228 10.40 -3.74 -5.49
N TRP A 229 11.06 -3.14 -4.50
CA TRP A 229 11.68 -3.90 -3.41
C TRP A 229 10.62 -4.65 -2.58
N LEU A 230 9.51 -3.99 -2.26
CA LEU A 230 8.40 -4.63 -1.54
C LEU A 230 7.75 -5.76 -2.34
N ARG A 231 7.66 -5.64 -3.68
CA ARG A 231 7.22 -6.71 -4.58
C ARG A 231 8.10 -7.96 -4.43
N HIS A 232 9.43 -7.77 -4.36
CA HIS A 232 10.37 -8.88 -4.10
C HIS A 232 10.13 -9.55 -2.75
N LEU A 233 9.72 -8.80 -1.72
CA LEU A 233 9.32 -9.34 -0.42
C LEU A 233 7.97 -10.07 -0.44
N GLY A 234 7.21 -10.02 -1.54
CA GLY A 234 5.89 -10.64 -1.66
C GLY A 234 4.71 -9.71 -1.36
N PHE A 235 4.90 -8.39 -1.39
CA PHE A 235 3.78 -7.47 -1.35
C PHE A 235 2.99 -7.59 -2.66
N VAL A 236 1.67 -7.63 -2.56
CA VAL A 236 0.75 -7.87 -3.69
C VAL A 236 -0.27 -6.74 -3.85
N GLN A 237 -0.18 -5.69 -3.03
CA GLN A 237 -1.10 -4.57 -3.05
C GLN A 237 -0.37 -3.26 -2.70
N VAL A 238 -0.84 -2.14 -3.23
CA VAL A 238 -0.43 -0.81 -2.78
C VAL A 238 -1.65 0.10 -2.68
N SER A 239 -1.71 0.89 -1.62
CA SER A 239 -2.75 1.86 -1.36
C SER A 239 -2.19 3.27 -1.52
N THR A 240 -2.94 4.10 -2.24
CA THR A 240 -2.70 5.54 -2.35
C THR A 240 -3.96 6.30 -1.93
N ASN A 241 -3.76 7.54 -1.49
CA ASN A 241 -4.81 8.53 -1.21
C ASN A 241 -4.25 9.92 -1.55
N PRO A 242 -5.05 11.00 -1.55
CA PRO A 242 -4.56 12.33 -1.92
C PRO A 242 -3.36 12.83 -1.09
N VAL A 243 -3.29 12.48 0.22
CA VAL A 243 -2.13 12.79 1.07
C VAL A 243 -0.88 12.08 0.55
N LEU A 244 -1.00 10.79 0.24
CA LEU A 244 0.10 9.96 -0.23
C LEU A 244 0.52 10.33 -1.65
N ALA A 245 -0.42 10.70 -2.51
CA ALA A 245 -0.14 11.25 -3.84
C ALA A 245 0.66 12.56 -3.69
N ALA A 246 0.19 13.49 -2.86
CA ALA A 246 0.91 14.74 -2.59
C ALA A 246 2.31 14.48 -1.99
N ALA A 247 2.44 13.53 -1.07
CA ALA A 247 3.73 13.14 -0.50
C ALA A 247 4.67 12.52 -1.54
N ALA A 248 4.14 11.78 -2.53
CA ALA A 248 4.94 11.25 -3.63
C ALA A 248 5.60 12.38 -4.45
N TYR A 249 4.86 13.47 -4.73
CA TYR A 249 5.42 14.65 -5.39
C TYR A 249 6.44 15.42 -4.53
N GLU A 250 6.39 15.30 -3.21
CA GLU A 250 7.39 15.88 -2.30
C GLU A 250 8.66 15.05 -2.23
N ASP A 251 8.53 13.72 -2.10
CA ASP A 251 9.67 12.79 -2.04
C ASP A 251 10.33 12.60 -3.42
N ASP A 252 9.57 12.69 -4.51
CA ASP A 252 10.06 12.63 -5.89
C ASP A 252 9.53 13.80 -6.76
N PRO A 253 10.25 14.94 -6.76
CA PRO A 253 9.90 16.10 -7.58
C PRO A 253 9.88 15.82 -9.09
N SER A 254 10.45 14.70 -9.55
CA SER A 254 10.47 14.33 -10.97
C SER A 254 9.07 14.09 -11.53
N LEU A 255 8.10 13.72 -10.69
CA LEU A 255 6.69 13.57 -11.10
C LEU A 255 6.06 14.86 -11.67
N TRP A 256 6.59 16.03 -11.31
CA TRP A 256 6.13 17.30 -11.86
C TRP A 256 6.59 17.51 -13.30
N GLU A 257 7.88 17.36 -13.59
CA GLU A 257 8.49 17.86 -14.84
C GLU A 257 9.40 16.86 -15.58
N GLY A 258 9.46 15.60 -15.16
CA GLY A 258 10.36 14.66 -15.82
C GLY A 258 10.47 13.36 -15.06
N TYR A 259 9.41 12.55 -15.09
CA TYR A 259 9.51 11.14 -14.74
C TYR A 259 10.43 10.47 -15.78
N ARG A 260 11.71 10.34 -15.44
CA ARG A 260 12.79 9.98 -16.39
C ARG A 260 13.03 8.48 -16.51
N SER A 261 12.38 7.66 -15.67
CA SER A 261 12.77 6.26 -15.56
C SER A 261 12.25 5.38 -16.70
N GLU A 262 11.05 5.64 -17.22
CA GLU A 262 10.48 4.98 -18.41
C GLU A 262 9.50 5.96 -19.08
N ASP A 263 9.64 6.23 -20.39
CA ASP A 263 8.85 7.25 -21.11
C ASP A 263 7.34 6.94 -21.19
N LEU A 264 6.98 5.68 -20.91
CA LEU A 264 5.61 5.19 -20.99
C LEU A 264 4.72 5.83 -19.91
N CYS A 265 5.30 6.24 -18.79
CA CYS A 265 4.59 6.94 -17.72
C CYS A 265 4.73 8.47 -17.90
N PRO A 266 3.70 9.18 -18.39
CA PRO A 266 3.78 10.63 -18.55
C PRO A 266 3.91 11.34 -17.20
N ASP A 267 4.75 12.37 -17.14
CA ASP A 267 4.79 13.32 -16.02
C ASP A 267 3.59 14.29 -16.05
N PHE A 268 3.38 15.04 -14.96
CA PHE A 268 2.21 15.91 -14.83
C PHE A 268 2.22 17.03 -15.87
N LYS A 269 3.37 17.66 -16.11
CA LYS A 269 3.56 18.71 -17.13
C LYS A 269 3.19 18.19 -18.52
N THR A 270 3.61 16.99 -18.87
CA THR A 270 3.32 16.34 -20.15
C THR A 270 1.85 15.95 -20.27
N ALA A 271 1.23 15.48 -19.19
CA ALA A 271 -0.18 15.12 -19.14
C ALA A 271 -1.12 16.33 -19.34
N ILE A 272 -0.84 17.48 -18.71
CA ILE A 272 -1.72 18.67 -18.81
C ILE A 272 -1.44 19.52 -20.07
N LYS A 273 -0.31 19.32 -20.74
CA LYS A 273 0.07 20.08 -21.95
C LYS A 273 -0.93 19.97 -23.09
N GLN A 274 -1.67 18.87 -23.15
CA GLN A 274 -2.57 18.55 -24.25
C GLN A 274 -3.97 19.19 -24.08
N ASP A 275 -4.30 19.70 -22.89
CA ASP A 275 -5.59 20.33 -22.61
C ASP A 275 -5.43 21.85 -22.48
N GLU A 276 -5.76 22.57 -23.56
CA GLU A 276 -5.66 24.03 -23.59
C GLU A 276 -6.62 24.72 -22.61
N GLU A 277 -7.77 24.13 -22.31
CA GLU A 277 -8.78 24.75 -21.44
C GLU A 277 -8.31 24.71 -19.98
N TRP A 278 -7.71 23.61 -19.55
CA TRP A 278 -7.10 23.49 -18.22
C TRP A 278 -6.01 24.54 -18.00
N LEU A 279 -5.20 24.81 -19.04
CA LEU A 279 -4.15 25.82 -18.96
C LEU A 279 -4.69 27.25 -19.01
N LYS A 280 -5.75 27.52 -19.79
CA LYS A 280 -6.38 28.84 -19.86
C LYS A 280 -7.11 29.22 -18.57
N ARG A 281 -7.75 28.26 -17.90
CA ARG A 281 -8.54 28.49 -16.66
C ARG A 281 -8.27 27.41 -15.60
N PRO A 282 -7.05 27.34 -15.03
CA PRO A 282 -6.70 26.30 -14.06
C PRO A 282 -7.63 26.26 -12.85
N ASP A 283 -8.05 27.42 -12.34
CA ASP A 283 -8.96 27.53 -11.18
C ASP A 283 -10.34 26.90 -11.43
N ALA A 284 -10.82 26.91 -12.68
CA ALA A 284 -12.12 26.35 -13.05
C ALA A 284 -12.09 24.83 -13.23
N HIS A 285 -10.89 24.24 -13.35
CA HIS A 285 -10.66 22.82 -13.62
C HIS A 285 -9.83 22.14 -12.52
N GLY A 286 -9.95 22.66 -11.29
CA GLY A 286 -9.12 22.20 -10.17
C GLY A 286 -9.28 20.70 -9.88
N ASP A 287 -10.51 20.20 -9.89
CA ASP A 287 -10.78 18.79 -9.58
C ASP A 287 -10.26 17.87 -10.69
N GLU A 288 -10.38 18.28 -11.96
CA GLU A 288 -9.83 17.55 -13.11
C GLU A 288 -8.28 17.54 -13.11
N LEU A 289 -7.66 18.68 -12.77
CA LEU A 289 -6.21 18.77 -12.59
C LEU A 289 -5.73 17.88 -11.43
N ALA A 290 -6.45 17.85 -10.31
CA ALA A 290 -6.15 16.99 -9.17
C ALA A 290 -6.32 15.51 -9.52
N ALA A 291 -7.36 15.15 -10.27
CA ALA A 291 -7.57 13.79 -10.76
C ALA A 291 -6.42 13.36 -11.67
N LYS A 292 -6.04 14.19 -12.65
CA LYS A 292 -4.90 13.89 -13.55
C LYS A 292 -3.57 13.82 -12.79
N GLY A 293 -3.36 14.70 -11.82
CA GLY A 293 -2.18 14.66 -10.95
C GLY A 293 -2.12 13.37 -10.13
N THR A 294 -3.27 12.86 -9.70
CA THR A 294 -3.38 11.57 -9.00
C THR A 294 -3.05 10.42 -9.96
N GLU A 295 -3.64 10.38 -11.16
CA GLU A 295 -3.35 9.36 -12.19
C GLU A 295 -1.84 9.25 -12.50
N VAL A 296 -1.19 10.38 -12.79
CA VAL A 296 0.25 10.41 -13.09
C VAL A 296 1.08 9.86 -11.93
N SER A 297 0.68 10.13 -10.68
CA SER A 297 1.40 9.61 -9.51
C SER A 297 1.25 8.09 -9.31
N ILE A 298 0.24 7.46 -9.92
CA ILE A 298 -0.06 6.04 -9.74
C ILE A 298 0.30 5.14 -10.92
N TRP A 299 0.51 5.68 -12.13
CA TRP A 299 0.94 4.88 -13.29
C TRP A 299 2.23 4.09 -13.03
N PRO A 300 3.26 4.68 -12.39
CA PRO A 300 4.43 3.92 -11.93
C PRO A 300 4.08 2.73 -11.04
N ASN A 301 3.06 2.87 -10.20
CA ASN A 301 2.63 1.81 -9.29
C ASN A 301 1.93 0.68 -10.05
N LEU A 302 1.13 1.02 -11.08
CA LEU A 302 0.49 0.04 -11.94
C LEU A 302 1.53 -0.86 -12.60
N VAL A 303 2.57 -0.27 -13.20
CA VAL A 303 3.59 -1.02 -13.95
C VAL A 303 4.46 -1.88 -13.04
N VAL A 304 4.81 -1.41 -11.84
CA VAL A 304 5.56 -2.20 -10.86
C VAL A 304 4.79 -3.48 -10.49
N PHE A 305 3.48 -3.40 -10.30
CA PHE A 305 2.67 -4.56 -9.90
C PHE A 305 2.08 -5.33 -11.08
N ARG A 306 2.18 -4.81 -12.31
CA ARG A 306 1.57 -5.40 -13.51
C ARG A 306 1.97 -6.84 -13.77
N PRO A 307 3.25 -7.26 -13.67
CA PRO A 307 3.64 -8.63 -13.97
C PRO A 307 2.95 -9.66 -13.07
N ILE A 308 2.90 -9.39 -11.76
CA ILE A 308 2.23 -10.30 -10.82
C ILE A 308 0.70 -10.21 -10.91
N ALA A 309 0.14 -9.08 -11.36
CA ALA A 309 -1.28 -8.96 -11.63
C ALA A 309 -1.70 -9.86 -12.80
N ILE A 310 -0.92 -9.88 -13.88
CA ILE A 310 -1.16 -10.77 -15.01
C ILE A 310 -0.95 -12.23 -14.61
N ALA A 311 0.20 -12.55 -13.99
CA ALA A 311 0.54 -13.92 -13.61
C ALA A 311 -0.48 -14.55 -12.65
N SER A 312 -1.11 -13.74 -11.79
CA SER A 312 -2.10 -14.20 -10.82
C SER A 312 -3.57 -14.06 -11.30
N ASN A 313 -3.80 -13.61 -12.53
CA ASN A 313 -5.13 -13.28 -13.07
C ASN A 313 -5.90 -12.30 -12.17
N MET A 314 -5.30 -11.14 -11.91
CA MET A 314 -5.83 -10.05 -11.06
C MET A 314 -6.11 -10.44 -9.60
N ARG A 315 -5.52 -11.54 -9.11
CA ARG A 315 -5.59 -11.91 -7.68
C ARG A 315 -4.58 -11.16 -6.82
N HIS A 316 -3.48 -10.73 -7.43
CA HIS A 316 -2.38 -9.99 -6.82
C HIS A 316 -2.04 -8.76 -7.68
N GLY A 317 -1.12 -7.93 -7.21
CA GLY A 317 -0.62 -6.77 -7.93
C GLY A 317 -1.62 -5.63 -8.07
N LEU A 318 -2.48 -5.42 -7.08
CA LEU A 318 -3.56 -4.43 -7.17
C LEU A 318 -3.16 -3.08 -6.59
N VAL A 319 -3.52 -2.00 -7.30
CA VAL A 319 -3.26 -0.62 -6.91
C VAL A 319 -4.57 0.03 -6.49
N SER A 320 -4.68 0.39 -5.21
CA SER A 320 -5.83 1.11 -4.69
C SER A 320 -5.70 2.62 -4.91
N LEU A 321 -6.64 3.18 -5.66
CA LEU A 321 -6.76 4.62 -5.93
C LEU A 321 -7.97 5.19 -5.20
N GLN A 322 -7.77 6.24 -4.42
CA GLN A 322 -8.86 6.93 -3.72
C GLN A 322 -9.65 7.84 -4.67
N LEU A 323 -10.96 7.63 -4.74
CA LEU A 323 -11.87 8.55 -5.43
C LEU A 323 -12.00 9.87 -4.65
N ASN A 324 -12.36 10.94 -5.36
CA ASN A 324 -12.49 12.28 -4.79
C ASN A 324 -13.37 12.29 -3.52
N PRO A 325 -12.80 12.63 -2.35
CA PRO A 325 -13.53 12.59 -1.08
C PRO A 325 -14.63 13.65 -0.99
N THR A 326 -14.57 14.72 -1.78
CA THR A 326 -15.52 15.84 -1.75
C THR A 326 -16.87 15.51 -2.37
N ILE A 327 -16.95 14.42 -3.14
CA ILE A 327 -18.16 13.94 -3.82
C ILE A 327 -18.54 12.52 -3.38
N ALA A 328 -17.97 12.03 -2.27
CA ALA A 328 -18.11 10.65 -1.82
C ALA A 328 -19.56 10.25 -1.46
N ASP A 329 -20.44 11.22 -1.21
CA ASP A 329 -21.87 11.04 -0.98
C ASP A 329 -22.71 11.10 -2.28
N ASN A 330 -22.07 11.36 -3.42
CA ASN A 330 -22.71 11.45 -4.72
C ASN A 330 -22.33 10.26 -5.61
N TYR A 331 -23.25 9.29 -5.70
CA TYR A 331 -23.09 8.08 -6.49
C TYR A 331 -22.77 8.36 -7.96
N GLU A 332 -23.55 9.20 -8.65
CA GLU A 332 -23.41 9.42 -10.08
C GLU A 332 -22.08 10.08 -10.44
N ARG A 333 -21.69 11.12 -9.69
CA ARG A 333 -20.42 11.82 -9.92
C ARG A 333 -19.23 10.91 -9.62
N SER A 334 -19.29 10.16 -8.52
CA SER A 334 -18.23 9.22 -8.14
C SER A 334 -18.07 8.09 -9.16
N LEU A 335 -19.18 7.56 -9.70
CA LEU A 335 -19.16 6.54 -10.75
C LEU A 335 -18.56 7.09 -12.05
N GLN A 336 -18.95 8.30 -12.46
CA GLN A 336 -18.41 8.94 -13.67
C GLN A 336 -16.89 9.14 -13.57
N GLU A 337 -16.41 9.63 -12.42
CA GLU A 337 -14.96 9.80 -12.17
C GLU A 337 -14.22 8.46 -12.19
N ALA A 338 -14.75 7.43 -11.51
CA ALA A 338 -14.16 6.10 -11.49
C ALA A 338 -14.02 5.51 -12.90
N LEU A 339 -15.08 5.58 -13.72
CA LEU A 339 -15.05 5.06 -15.09
C LEU A 339 -14.07 5.83 -15.95
N LYS A 340 -13.99 7.16 -15.81
CA LYS A 340 -13.02 7.96 -16.55
C LYS A 340 -11.58 7.53 -16.24
N ILE A 341 -11.22 7.44 -14.95
CA ILE A 341 -9.89 7.00 -14.51
C ILE A 341 -9.58 5.58 -15.01
N TYR A 342 -10.58 4.69 -14.99
CA TYR A 342 -10.43 3.32 -15.47
C TYR A 342 -10.09 3.25 -16.95
N PHE A 343 -10.77 4.03 -17.80
CA PHE A 343 -10.48 4.09 -19.24
C PHE A 343 -9.10 4.72 -19.53
N ASP A 344 -8.73 5.79 -18.82
CA ASP A 344 -7.41 6.40 -18.94
C ASP A 344 -6.29 5.38 -18.58
N ALA A 345 -6.49 4.60 -17.51
CA ALA A 345 -5.58 3.52 -17.10
C ALA A 345 -5.53 2.38 -18.12
N GLU A 346 -6.68 2.01 -18.70
CA GLU A 346 -6.76 0.96 -19.72
C GLU A 346 -5.96 1.35 -20.96
N GLU A 347 -6.11 2.59 -21.47
CA GLU A 347 -5.36 3.06 -22.62
C GLU A 347 -3.84 3.02 -22.38
N PHE A 348 -3.41 3.48 -21.21
CA PHE A 348 -2.01 3.42 -20.78
C PHE A 348 -1.50 1.98 -20.73
N LEU A 349 -2.22 1.09 -20.04
CA LEU A 349 -1.80 -0.31 -19.88
C LEU A 349 -1.85 -1.10 -21.18
N ARG A 350 -2.71 -0.77 -22.15
CA ARG A 350 -2.67 -1.41 -23.49
C ARG A 350 -1.33 -1.18 -24.17
N LYS A 351 -0.77 0.03 -24.05
CA LYS A 351 0.56 0.37 -24.58
C LYS A 351 1.66 -0.37 -23.82
N TYR A 352 1.59 -0.38 -22.49
CA TYR A 352 2.57 -1.08 -21.67
C TYR A 352 2.56 -2.61 -21.89
N ASP A 353 1.38 -3.23 -21.87
CA ASP A 353 1.18 -4.66 -22.09
C ASP A 353 1.55 -5.10 -23.51
N TYR A 354 1.57 -4.18 -24.48
CA TYR A 354 2.06 -4.47 -25.82
C TYR A 354 3.52 -4.95 -25.76
N TYR A 355 4.35 -4.27 -24.97
CA TYR A 355 5.75 -4.61 -24.76
C TYR A 355 5.92 -5.70 -23.70
N LEU A 356 5.33 -5.55 -22.50
CA LEU A 356 5.49 -6.53 -21.43
C LEU A 356 5.09 -7.95 -21.88
N LEU A 357 3.99 -8.06 -22.64
CA LEU A 357 3.45 -9.33 -23.09
C LEU A 357 3.82 -9.70 -24.53
N TRP A 358 4.85 -9.08 -25.11
CA TRP A 358 5.28 -9.40 -26.46
C TRP A 358 5.65 -10.89 -26.60
N GLY A 359 5.23 -11.55 -27.68
CA GLY A 359 5.55 -12.96 -27.93
C GLY A 359 4.81 -14.00 -27.08
N TYR A 360 4.09 -13.60 -26.02
CA TYR A 360 3.20 -14.49 -25.25
C TYR A 360 1.81 -14.65 -25.86
N SER A 361 1.05 -15.61 -25.36
CA SER A 361 -0.30 -15.93 -25.82
C SER A 361 -1.24 -14.73 -25.79
N THR A 362 -2.11 -14.64 -26.80
CA THR A 362 -3.15 -13.60 -26.90
C THR A 362 -4.41 -13.91 -26.10
N CYS A 363 -4.42 -14.99 -25.30
CA CYS A 363 -5.56 -15.32 -24.44
C CYS A 363 -5.63 -14.48 -23.15
N VAL A 364 -4.59 -13.70 -22.84
CA VAL A 364 -4.57 -12.76 -21.72
C VAL A 364 -5.17 -11.42 -22.16
N GLU A 365 -6.09 -10.90 -21.36
CA GLU A 365 -6.72 -9.59 -21.57
C GLU A 365 -5.71 -8.45 -21.36
N ARG A 366 -5.21 -7.88 -22.46
CA ARG A 366 -4.27 -6.75 -22.44
C ARG A 366 -5.01 -5.44 -22.16
N GLY A 367 -4.41 -4.60 -21.34
CA GLY A 367 -4.96 -3.30 -20.98
C GLY A 367 -5.82 -3.28 -19.74
N ARG A 368 -6.42 -4.41 -19.32
CA ARG A 368 -7.30 -4.44 -18.15
C ARG A 368 -6.60 -3.85 -16.92
N PRO A 369 -7.08 -2.74 -16.34
CA PRO A 369 -6.45 -2.14 -15.17
C PRO A 369 -6.38 -3.05 -13.95
N ASN A 370 -5.20 -3.14 -13.34
CA ASN A 370 -4.97 -3.70 -12.00
C ASN A 370 -5.28 -2.66 -10.90
N ILE A 371 -6.39 -1.92 -11.06
CA ILE A 371 -6.86 -0.89 -10.15
C ILE A 371 -7.99 -1.44 -9.30
N VAL A 372 -8.02 -1.01 -8.03
CA VAL A 372 -9.22 -1.06 -7.19
C VAL A 372 -9.56 0.34 -6.70
N PHE A 373 -10.82 0.76 -6.84
CA PHE A 373 -11.22 2.10 -6.41
C PHE A 373 -11.52 2.12 -4.91
N LYS A 374 -10.87 3.02 -4.18
CA LYS A 374 -11.18 3.24 -2.77
C LYS A 374 -12.44 4.08 -2.63
N VAL A 375 -13.51 3.41 -2.22
CA VAL A 375 -14.83 3.99 -2.01
C VAL A 375 -14.99 4.28 -0.53
N ALA A 376 -15.23 5.54 -0.16
CA ALA A 376 -15.38 5.94 1.24
C ALA A 376 -16.74 5.49 1.79
N GLY A 377 -16.73 4.64 2.83
CA GLY A 377 -17.89 4.14 3.56
C GLY A 377 -18.53 5.18 4.50
N SER A 378 -18.65 6.43 4.04
CA SER A 378 -19.18 7.56 4.81
C SER A 378 -20.67 7.82 4.56
N SER A 379 -21.26 7.20 3.55
CA SER A 379 -22.67 7.39 3.19
C SER A 379 -23.28 6.15 2.51
N PRO A 380 -24.61 6.08 2.36
CA PRO A 380 -25.26 5.02 1.58
C PRO A 380 -24.82 4.96 0.11
N ALA A 381 -24.32 6.06 -0.47
CA ALA A 381 -23.84 6.07 -1.86
C ALA A 381 -22.68 5.09 -2.09
N ALA A 382 -21.90 4.80 -1.04
CA ALA A 382 -20.82 3.83 -1.07
C ALA A 382 -21.31 2.42 -1.41
N ILE A 383 -22.50 2.03 -0.93
CA ILE A 383 -23.09 0.70 -1.17
C ILE A 383 -23.42 0.55 -2.66
N GLU A 384 -24.14 1.53 -3.22
CA GLU A 384 -24.52 1.55 -4.63
C GLU A 384 -23.31 1.59 -5.56
N LEU A 385 -22.33 2.45 -5.25
CA LEU A 385 -21.10 2.55 -6.03
C LEU A 385 -20.31 1.25 -6.01
N THR A 386 -20.19 0.62 -4.84
CA THR A 386 -19.51 -0.67 -4.67
C THR A 386 -20.18 -1.74 -5.52
N ARG A 387 -21.49 -1.92 -5.36
CA ARG A 387 -22.27 -2.89 -6.15
C ARG A 387 -22.08 -2.66 -7.64
N LYS A 388 -22.16 -1.41 -8.09
CA LYS A 388 -22.08 -1.07 -9.50
C LYS A 388 -20.70 -1.36 -10.10
N LEU A 389 -19.62 -0.93 -9.46
CA LEU A 389 -18.26 -1.17 -9.96
C LEU A 389 -17.95 -2.68 -10.01
N GLU A 390 -18.30 -3.41 -8.95
CA GLU A 390 -18.09 -4.86 -8.87
C GLU A 390 -18.88 -5.61 -9.96
N SER A 391 -20.09 -5.15 -10.31
CA SER A 391 -20.89 -5.71 -11.42
C SER A 391 -20.24 -5.58 -12.80
N LEU A 392 -19.27 -4.68 -12.93
CA LEU A 392 -18.48 -4.45 -14.15
C LEU A 392 -17.13 -5.20 -14.11
N GLY A 393 -16.83 -5.95 -13.05
CA GLY A 393 -15.50 -6.55 -12.85
C GLY A 393 -14.43 -5.54 -12.42
N ILE A 394 -14.83 -4.31 -12.07
CA ILE A 394 -13.96 -3.27 -11.56
C ILE A 394 -13.90 -3.41 -10.04
N GLY A 395 -12.71 -3.68 -9.52
CA GLY A 395 -12.56 -3.96 -8.09
C GLY A 395 -12.69 -2.70 -7.23
N THR A 396 -13.14 -2.89 -6.00
CA THR A 396 -13.24 -1.82 -4.99
C THR A 396 -12.44 -2.14 -3.74
N ASN A 397 -11.89 -1.11 -3.12
CA ASN A 397 -11.29 -1.14 -1.81
C ASN A 397 -12.07 -0.21 -0.87
N ASN A 398 -13.15 -0.71 -0.28
CA ASN A 398 -13.95 0.11 0.61
C ASN A 398 -13.10 0.58 1.80
N THR A 399 -13.15 1.87 2.11
CA THR A 399 -12.29 2.50 3.12
C THR A 399 -13.07 3.54 3.90
N VAL A 400 -12.46 4.22 4.88
CA VAL A 400 -13.22 5.01 5.87
C VAL A 400 -14.28 4.13 6.57
N THR A 401 -13.92 2.87 6.79
CA THR A 401 -14.73 1.90 7.53
C THR A 401 -14.01 1.55 8.83
N PHE A 402 -14.78 1.56 9.91
CA PHE A 402 -14.28 1.40 11.28
C PHE A 402 -15.12 0.41 12.09
N THR A 403 -16.31 0.09 11.60
CA THR A 403 -17.32 -0.66 12.34
C THR A 403 -17.66 -1.96 11.63
N VAL A 404 -17.98 -2.99 12.40
CA VAL A 404 -18.43 -4.28 11.87
C VAL A 404 -19.66 -4.08 10.98
N SER A 405 -20.61 -3.23 11.38
CA SER A 405 -21.79 -2.92 10.58
C SER A 405 -21.48 -2.24 9.24
N GLN A 406 -20.47 -1.38 9.14
CA GLN A 406 -20.07 -0.79 7.85
C GLN A 406 -19.49 -1.86 6.93
N GLU A 407 -18.50 -2.61 7.44
CA GLU A 407 -17.76 -3.59 6.65
C GLU A 407 -18.66 -4.74 6.17
N VAL A 408 -19.57 -5.22 7.02
CA VAL A 408 -20.54 -6.26 6.65
C VAL A 408 -21.45 -5.80 5.52
N GLU A 409 -21.94 -4.57 5.56
CA GLU A 409 -22.82 -4.03 4.52
C GLU A 409 -22.09 -3.92 3.16
N LEU A 410 -20.84 -3.48 3.19
CA LEU A 410 -20.05 -3.26 1.98
C LEU A 410 -19.55 -4.59 1.39
N ILE A 411 -19.21 -5.59 2.22
CA ILE A 411 -18.95 -6.96 1.76
C ILE A 411 -20.21 -7.56 1.11
N LEU A 412 -21.40 -7.34 1.66
CA LEU A 412 -22.65 -7.77 1.04
C LEU A 412 -22.86 -7.12 -0.33
N ALA A 413 -22.58 -5.82 -0.46
CA ALA A 413 -22.63 -5.11 -1.74
C ALA A 413 -21.62 -5.67 -2.76
N LYS A 414 -20.41 -6.03 -2.33
CA LYS A 414 -19.41 -6.72 -3.17
C LYS A 414 -19.94 -8.06 -3.66
N ILE A 415 -20.46 -8.89 -2.75
CA ILE A 415 -21.02 -10.21 -3.09
C ILE A 415 -22.11 -10.07 -4.15
N GLU A 416 -23.01 -9.09 -3.99
CA GLU A 416 -24.10 -8.83 -4.94
C GLU A 416 -23.57 -8.42 -6.33
N GLY A 417 -22.72 -7.40 -6.40
CA GLY A 417 -22.14 -6.94 -7.67
C GLY A 417 -21.32 -8.01 -8.37
N ARG A 418 -20.45 -8.72 -7.61
CA ARG A 418 -19.65 -9.82 -8.15
C ARG A 418 -20.50 -10.98 -8.65
N SER A 419 -21.62 -11.28 -7.97
CA SER A 419 -22.56 -12.30 -8.44
C SER A 419 -23.16 -11.93 -9.80
N GLU A 420 -23.46 -10.65 -10.04
CA GLU A 420 -23.91 -10.17 -11.35
C GLU A 420 -22.81 -10.29 -12.42
N ALA A 421 -21.57 -9.92 -12.10
CA ALA A 421 -20.44 -10.03 -13.02
C ALA A 421 -20.16 -11.49 -13.42
N VAL A 422 -20.14 -12.41 -12.45
CA VAL A 422 -19.91 -13.84 -12.70
C VAL A 422 -20.99 -14.47 -13.58
N LYS A 423 -22.27 -14.08 -13.40
CA LYS A 423 -23.35 -14.54 -14.30
C LYS A 423 -23.14 -14.13 -15.74
N LYS A 424 -22.51 -12.97 -15.97
CA LYS A 424 -22.19 -12.46 -17.31
C LYS A 424 -20.89 -13.04 -17.88
N GLY A 425 -20.20 -13.89 -17.13
CA GLY A 425 -18.88 -14.41 -17.52
C GLY A 425 -17.76 -13.37 -17.41
N ILE A 426 -17.97 -12.29 -16.64
CA ILE A 426 -16.96 -11.26 -16.42
C ILE A 426 -15.98 -11.77 -15.35
N SER A 427 -14.70 -11.78 -15.70
CA SER A 427 -13.63 -12.14 -14.77
C SER A 427 -13.53 -11.11 -13.62
N LEU A 428 -13.42 -11.59 -12.39
CA LEU A 428 -13.32 -10.77 -11.19
C LEU A 428 -11.88 -10.34 -10.88
N THR A 429 -11.75 -9.22 -10.20
CA THR A 429 -10.51 -8.71 -9.58
C THR A 429 -10.55 -9.01 -8.08
N THR A 430 -9.41 -9.18 -7.40
CA THR A 430 -9.39 -9.17 -5.92
C THR A 430 -9.82 -7.79 -5.40
N VAL A 431 -10.53 -7.74 -4.27
CA VAL A 431 -11.18 -6.57 -3.72
C VAL A 431 -11.02 -6.57 -2.22
N TYR A 432 -11.14 -5.39 -1.63
CA TYR A 432 -10.74 -5.20 -0.25
C TYR A 432 -11.83 -4.47 0.54
N GLU A 433 -11.95 -4.83 1.81
CA GLU A 433 -12.70 -4.10 2.83
C GLU A 433 -11.70 -3.61 3.88
N THR A 434 -11.35 -2.32 3.83
CA THR A 434 -10.29 -1.73 4.66
C THR A 434 -10.78 -1.40 6.06
N ASN A 435 -10.42 -2.20 7.06
CA ASN A 435 -10.59 -1.80 8.46
C ASN A 435 -9.53 -0.77 8.87
N MET A 436 -9.94 0.46 9.18
CA MET A 436 -9.03 1.51 9.70
C MET A 436 -8.86 1.44 11.22
N GLY A 437 -8.47 0.26 11.72
CA GLY A 437 -8.44 -0.08 13.15
C GLY A 437 -7.69 0.90 14.04
N GLY A 438 -6.47 1.28 13.68
CA GLY A 438 -5.71 2.22 14.52
C GLY A 438 -6.32 3.63 14.59
N ARG A 439 -7.15 4.04 13.62
CA ARG A 439 -7.93 5.30 13.72
C ARG A 439 -9.16 5.14 14.61
N LEU A 440 -9.77 3.95 14.64
CA LEU A 440 -10.80 3.61 15.62
C LEU A 440 -10.23 3.64 17.03
N ASP A 441 -9.08 2.99 17.25
CA ASP A 441 -8.38 2.98 18.55
C ASP A 441 -8.11 4.43 19.01
N ASP A 442 -7.58 5.27 18.11
CA ASP A 442 -7.34 6.69 18.39
C ASP A 442 -8.64 7.42 18.79
N HIS A 443 -9.75 7.18 18.08
CA HIS A 443 -11.04 7.80 18.38
C HIS A 443 -11.60 7.38 19.75
N ILE A 444 -11.63 6.07 20.04
CA ILE A 444 -12.12 5.53 21.32
C ILE A 444 -11.24 6.03 22.48
N ARG A 445 -9.92 6.10 22.28
CA ARG A 445 -8.98 6.67 23.25
C ARG A 445 -9.27 8.13 23.57
N GLU A 446 -9.60 8.93 22.55
CA GLU A 446 -9.96 10.34 22.72
C GLU A 446 -11.28 10.49 23.50
N VAL A 447 -12.32 9.73 23.13
CA VAL A 447 -13.60 9.72 23.85
C VAL A 447 -13.39 9.36 25.33
N GLN A 448 -12.58 8.34 25.60
CA GLN A 448 -12.25 7.90 26.95
C GLN A 448 -11.50 8.99 27.75
N ALA A 449 -10.53 9.66 27.13
CA ALA A 449 -9.79 10.75 27.76
C ALA A 449 -10.69 11.94 28.07
N GLU A 450 -11.56 12.33 27.13
CA GLU A 450 -12.50 13.43 27.30
C GLU A 450 -13.49 13.15 28.44
N GLU A 451 -14.01 11.93 28.53
CA GLU A 451 -14.93 11.53 29.60
C GLU A 451 -14.25 11.61 30.98
N LEU A 452 -13.00 11.14 31.09
CA LEU A 452 -12.20 11.24 32.31
C LEU A 452 -11.94 12.70 32.71
N VAL A 453 -11.56 13.56 31.75
CA VAL A 453 -11.32 14.99 32.02
C VAL A 453 -12.59 15.67 32.50
N ARG A 454 -13.73 15.42 31.84
CA ARG A 454 -15.01 16.03 32.23
C ARG A 454 -15.39 15.64 33.65
N TYR A 455 -15.29 14.35 33.96
CA TYR A 455 -15.58 13.85 35.30
C TYR A 455 -14.62 14.40 36.36
N ALA A 456 -13.34 14.61 36.02
CA ALA A 456 -12.37 15.25 36.90
C ALA A 456 -12.70 16.74 37.14
N LEU A 457 -13.02 17.48 36.09
CA LEU A 457 -13.36 18.90 36.18
C LEU A 457 -14.64 19.14 36.97
N GLU A 458 -15.60 18.22 36.99
CA GLU A 458 -16.80 18.32 37.83
C GLU A 458 -16.48 18.38 39.33
N LYS A 459 -15.33 17.85 39.76
CA LYS A 459 -14.86 17.86 41.16
C LYS A 459 -14.07 19.12 41.53
N LEU A 460 -13.81 20.02 40.59
CA LEU A 460 -12.97 21.19 40.79
C LEU A 460 -13.80 22.48 40.67
N GLU A 461 -13.51 23.45 41.54
CA GLU A 461 -14.11 24.80 41.47
C GLU A 461 -13.51 25.59 40.31
N ASP A 462 -12.18 25.64 40.20
CA ASP A 462 -11.44 26.30 39.11
C ASP A 462 -11.20 25.34 37.92
N LYS A 463 -12.26 25.13 37.13
CA LYS A 463 -12.21 24.24 35.96
C LYS A 463 -11.26 24.75 34.87
N GLU A 464 -11.33 26.05 34.57
CA GLU A 464 -10.51 26.66 33.52
C GLU A 464 -9.02 26.67 33.88
N GLY A 465 -8.66 27.06 35.10
CA GLY A 465 -7.27 27.06 35.53
C GLY A 465 -6.70 25.65 35.65
N ALA A 466 -7.49 24.67 36.07
CA ALA A 466 -7.07 23.26 36.07
C ALA A 466 -6.80 22.74 34.64
N LEU A 467 -7.71 23.03 33.70
CA LEU A 467 -7.53 22.61 32.31
C LEU A 467 -6.34 23.31 31.65
N LYS A 468 -6.12 24.60 31.95
CA LYS A 468 -4.94 25.35 31.49
C LYS A 468 -3.64 24.71 31.96
N ARG A 469 -3.53 24.37 33.25
CA ARG A 469 -2.32 23.71 33.81
C ARG A 469 -2.05 22.37 33.12
N LEU A 470 -3.10 21.59 32.87
CA LEU A 470 -2.98 20.33 32.13
C LEU A 470 -2.51 20.58 30.68
N ALA A 471 -3.10 21.57 29.99
CA ALA A 471 -2.73 21.93 28.63
C ALA A 471 -1.27 22.38 28.52
N GLU A 472 -0.78 23.21 29.44
CA GLU A 472 0.61 23.65 29.50
C GLU A 472 1.55 22.46 29.72
N ALA A 473 1.23 21.57 30.67
CA ALA A 473 2.03 20.39 30.97
C ALA A 473 2.07 19.36 29.83
N LEU A 474 1.05 19.34 28.96
CA LEU A 474 0.99 18.51 27.76
C LEU A 474 1.51 19.22 26.49
N GLY A 475 1.90 20.50 26.58
CA GLY A 475 2.32 21.29 25.43
C GLY A 475 1.19 21.64 24.46
N ALA A 476 -0.06 21.62 24.93
CA ALA A 476 -1.27 21.88 24.14
C ALA A 476 -1.77 23.33 24.25
N TRP A 477 -1.21 24.15 25.14
CA TRP A 477 -1.75 25.48 25.47
C TRP A 477 -1.92 26.39 24.24
N ASP A 478 -0.93 26.45 23.36
CA ASP A 478 -1.01 27.29 22.16
C ASP A 478 -2.13 26.89 21.19
N ALA A 479 -2.54 25.62 21.20
CA ALA A 479 -3.64 25.15 20.36
C ALA A 479 -5.03 25.39 20.98
N VAL A 480 -5.10 25.73 22.27
CA VAL A 480 -6.37 25.84 23.02
C VAL A 480 -6.63 27.20 23.64
N LYS A 481 -5.63 28.07 23.75
CA LYS A 481 -5.77 29.40 24.38
C LYS A 481 -6.81 30.29 23.70
N ASP A 482 -6.96 30.15 22.38
CA ASP A 482 -7.89 30.94 21.57
C ASP A 482 -9.25 30.24 21.37
N LYS A 483 -9.48 29.10 22.03
CA LYS A 483 -10.76 28.37 21.97
C LYS A 483 -11.75 28.94 22.98
N GLU A 484 -12.96 29.25 22.52
CA GLU A 484 -13.97 29.93 23.32
C GLU A 484 -14.62 29.00 24.36
N SER A 485 -14.85 27.73 24.01
CA SER A 485 -15.56 26.80 24.89
C SER A 485 -14.61 25.85 25.63
N LEU A 486 -14.98 25.52 26.88
CA LEU A 486 -14.30 24.49 27.66
C LEU A 486 -14.31 23.13 26.93
N ASP A 487 -15.38 22.85 26.17
CA ASP A 487 -15.53 21.62 25.41
C ASP A 487 -14.48 21.48 24.30
N GLU A 488 -14.27 22.54 23.52
CA GLU A 488 -13.25 22.56 22.48
C GLU A 488 -11.84 22.41 23.06
N LYS A 489 -11.56 23.09 24.17
CA LYS A 489 -10.28 22.95 24.88
C LYS A 489 -10.04 21.50 25.28
N ILE A 490 -11.04 20.83 25.86
CA ILE A 490 -10.96 19.41 26.26
C ILE A 490 -10.68 18.51 25.04
N ARG A 491 -11.45 18.64 23.95
CA ARG A 491 -11.25 17.83 22.72
C ARG A 491 -9.83 17.93 22.18
N VAL A 492 -9.28 19.15 22.10
CA VAL A 492 -7.92 19.37 21.59
C VAL A 492 -6.87 18.77 22.54
N ILE A 493 -6.98 19.01 23.86
CA ILE A 493 -6.04 18.49 24.87
C ILE A 493 -6.03 16.95 24.87
N CYS A 494 -7.21 16.33 24.77
CA CYS A 494 -7.38 14.88 24.80
C CYS A 494 -7.00 14.20 23.47
N SER A 495 -6.83 14.97 22.39
CA SER A 495 -6.44 14.46 21.08
C SER A 495 -5.13 13.68 21.14
N ARG A 496 -4.96 12.74 20.20
CA ARG A 496 -3.79 11.87 20.11
C ARG A 496 -2.48 12.65 20.02
N ARG A 497 -2.53 13.82 19.37
CA ARG A 497 -1.37 14.70 19.19
C ARG A 497 -0.74 15.10 20.53
N TYR A 498 -1.56 15.39 21.54
CA TYR A 498 -1.08 15.89 22.84
C TYR A 498 -1.11 14.81 23.93
N LEU A 499 -2.11 13.93 23.93
CA LEU A 499 -2.29 12.90 24.95
C LEU A 499 -2.17 11.49 24.37
N SER A 500 -0.97 11.07 24.00
CA SER A 500 -0.66 9.69 23.61
C SER A 500 0.72 9.30 24.11
N PRO A 501 0.88 8.23 24.91
CA PRO A 501 -0.18 7.35 25.47
C PRO A 501 -1.02 8.03 26.57
N LEU A 502 -2.14 7.40 26.98
CA LEU A 502 -2.99 7.88 28.08
C LEU A 502 -2.25 8.00 29.41
N ASN A 503 -1.32 7.10 29.73
CA ASN A 503 -0.59 7.09 30.99
C ASN A 503 0.53 8.16 31.10
N LYS A 504 0.48 9.21 30.28
CA LYS A 504 1.39 10.36 30.40
C LYS A 504 1.34 10.96 31.80
N LYS A 505 2.51 11.21 32.39
CA LYS A 505 2.66 11.73 33.75
C LYS A 505 1.77 12.96 34.06
N PRO A 506 1.69 14.01 33.21
CA PRO A 506 0.79 15.13 33.48
C PRO A 506 -0.69 14.74 33.63
N PHE A 507 -1.15 13.75 32.86
CA PHE A 507 -2.54 13.28 32.92
C PHE A 507 -2.79 12.40 34.15
N VAL A 508 -1.83 11.52 34.48
CA VAL A 508 -1.84 10.74 35.73
C VAL A 508 -1.94 11.67 36.94
N ASP A 509 -1.08 12.69 36.99
CA ASP A 509 -1.04 13.65 38.09
C ASP A 509 -2.37 14.42 38.22
N PHE A 510 -2.93 14.86 37.09
CA PHE A 510 -4.22 15.54 37.03
C PHE A 510 -5.36 14.67 37.58
N LEU A 511 -5.50 13.43 37.10
CA LEU A 511 -6.57 12.53 37.56
C LEU A 511 -6.39 12.09 39.01
N ALA A 512 -5.16 11.83 39.46
CA ALA A 512 -4.86 11.48 40.85
C ALA A 512 -5.22 12.64 41.80
N SER A 513 -4.97 13.90 41.41
CA SER A 513 -5.38 15.06 42.20
C SER A 513 -6.90 15.18 42.37
N CYS A 514 -7.67 14.58 41.46
CA CYS A 514 -9.13 14.52 41.48
C CYS A 514 -9.67 13.19 42.06
N GLY A 515 -8.77 12.30 42.52
CA GLY A 515 -9.11 10.97 43.03
C GLY A 515 -9.78 10.06 41.99
N ILE A 516 -9.28 10.02 40.75
CA ILE A 516 -9.88 9.26 39.64
C ILE A 516 -8.86 8.28 39.03
N PRO A 517 -9.09 6.96 39.10
CA PRO A 517 -10.01 6.28 40.02
C PRO A 517 -9.52 6.29 41.48
N SER A 518 -8.30 6.74 41.74
CA SER A 518 -7.63 6.73 43.05
C SER A 518 -6.82 8.02 43.22
N SER A 519 -6.48 8.37 44.46
CA SER A 519 -5.54 9.46 44.76
C SER A 519 -4.06 9.04 44.64
N SER A 520 -3.78 7.74 44.47
CA SER A 520 -2.42 7.24 44.19
C SER A 520 -2.11 7.36 42.70
N LYS A 521 -1.00 8.02 42.39
CA LYS A 521 -0.50 8.20 41.02
C LYS A 521 -0.17 6.85 40.37
N GLU A 522 0.36 5.91 41.14
CA GLU A 522 0.71 4.56 40.70
C GLU A 522 -0.54 3.79 40.25
N THR A 523 -1.60 3.78 41.09
CA THR A 523 -2.87 3.14 40.74
C THR A 523 -3.51 3.77 39.51
N VAL A 524 -3.45 5.10 39.36
CA VAL A 524 -3.95 5.80 38.17
C VAL A 524 -3.14 5.41 36.93
N ALA A 525 -1.81 5.35 37.02
CA ALA A 525 -0.95 4.97 35.90
C ALA A 525 -1.20 3.53 35.43
N GLU A 526 -1.34 2.57 36.36
CA GLU A 526 -1.70 1.18 36.05
C GLU A 526 -3.08 1.08 35.38
N TYR A 527 -4.06 1.80 35.92
CA TYR A 527 -5.39 1.87 35.36
C TYR A 527 -5.40 2.40 33.91
N LEU A 528 -4.71 3.52 33.66
CA LEU A 528 -4.61 4.11 32.33
C LEU A 528 -3.80 3.25 31.36
N THR A 529 -2.80 2.53 31.85
CA THR A 529 -2.01 1.59 31.03
C THR A 529 -2.89 0.45 30.53
N ARG A 530 -3.68 -0.17 31.41
CA ARG A 530 -4.63 -1.23 31.02
C ARG A 530 -5.70 -0.71 30.05
N LEU A 531 -6.22 0.50 30.27
CA LEU A 531 -7.14 1.13 29.32
C LEU A 531 -6.52 1.33 27.94
N GLU A 532 -5.30 1.84 27.87
CA GLU A 532 -4.55 2.03 26.61
C GLU A 532 -4.28 0.70 25.89
N GLU A 533 -4.05 -0.38 26.65
CA GLU A 533 -3.88 -1.73 26.12
C GLU A 533 -5.18 -2.28 25.53
N ASP A 534 -6.28 -2.20 26.30
CA ASP A 534 -7.62 -2.65 25.91
C ASP A 534 -8.13 -1.90 24.67
N ILE A 535 -8.03 -0.56 24.68
CA ILE A 535 -8.44 0.27 23.53
C ILE A 535 -7.60 -0.06 22.30
N GLY A 536 -6.31 -0.37 22.48
CA GLY A 536 -5.44 -0.84 21.40
C GLY A 536 -5.79 -2.23 20.85
N TYR A 537 -6.91 -2.83 21.23
CA TYR A 537 -7.49 -4.04 20.61
C TYR A 537 -8.77 -3.76 19.82
N CYS A 538 -9.34 -2.53 19.84
CA CYS A 538 -10.62 -2.26 19.18
C CYS A 538 -10.57 -2.63 17.68
N GLY A 539 -9.57 -2.15 16.93
CA GLY A 539 -9.38 -2.51 15.52
C GLY A 539 -9.17 -4.02 15.28
N ILE A 540 -8.41 -4.69 16.16
CA ILE A 540 -8.18 -6.14 16.11
C ILE A 540 -9.50 -6.90 16.29
N LEU A 541 -10.32 -6.49 17.27
CA LEU A 541 -11.61 -7.12 17.56
C LEU A 541 -12.60 -6.95 16.39
N VAL A 542 -12.67 -5.76 15.78
CA VAL A 542 -13.50 -5.52 14.60
C VAL A 542 -13.05 -6.40 13.43
N THR A 543 -11.74 -6.38 13.10
CA THR A 543 -11.16 -7.20 12.02
C THR A 543 -11.48 -8.68 12.20
N LYS A 544 -11.24 -9.22 13.41
CA LYS A 544 -11.49 -10.63 13.72
C LYS A 544 -12.97 -10.97 13.58
N ARG A 545 -13.86 -10.11 14.05
CA ARG A 545 -15.31 -10.32 13.99
C ARG A 545 -15.82 -10.31 12.55
N VAL A 546 -15.37 -9.37 11.72
CA VAL A 546 -15.73 -9.34 10.28
C VAL A 546 -15.21 -10.59 9.56
N TYR A 547 -13.95 -10.95 9.81
CA TYR A 547 -13.38 -12.18 9.27
C TYR A 547 -14.16 -13.42 9.69
N GLU A 548 -14.53 -13.50 10.98
CA GLU A 548 -15.33 -14.59 11.50
C GLU A 548 -16.70 -14.70 10.83
N ILE A 549 -17.38 -13.57 10.61
CA ILE A 549 -18.70 -13.53 9.97
C ILE A 549 -18.66 -14.12 8.57
N PHE A 550 -17.64 -13.83 7.77
CA PHE A 550 -17.61 -14.25 6.35
C PHE A 550 -16.71 -15.44 6.03
N PHE A 551 -15.54 -15.52 6.66
CA PHE A 551 -14.41 -16.28 6.13
C PHE A 551 -13.88 -17.36 7.06
N ASN A 552 -14.33 -17.44 8.32
CA ASN A 552 -14.00 -18.63 9.10
C ASN A 552 -14.55 -19.90 8.39
N PRO A 553 -13.92 -21.06 8.59
CA PRO A 553 -14.26 -22.26 7.82
C PRO A 553 -15.75 -22.64 7.87
N GLU A 554 -16.40 -22.46 9.01
CA GLU A 554 -17.82 -22.80 9.21
C GLU A 554 -18.76 -21.82 8.50
N ASN A 555 -18.60 -20.52 8.72
CA ASN A 555 -19.51 -19.51 8.20
C ASN A 555 -19.33 -19.30 6.70
N ARG A 556 -18.11 -19.48 6.19
CA ARG A 556 -17.85 -19.43 4.75
C ARG A 556 -18.71 -20.42 3.96
N LEU A 557 -18.92 -21.63 4.48
CA LEU A 557 -19.78 -22.63 3.84
C LEU A 557 -21.25 -22.17 3.78
N LYS A 558 -21.73 -21.50 4.83
CA LYS A 558 -23.08 -20.93 4.88
C LYS A 558 -23.23 -19.83 3.82
N TRP A 559 -22.23 -18.96 3.68
CA TRP A 559 -22.22 -17.92 2.65
C TRP A 559 -22.21 -18.49 1.24
N LEU A 560 -21.42 -19.53 0.97
CA LEU A 560 -21.42 -20.20 -0.34
C LEU A 560 -22.82 -20.71 -0.70
N GLU A 561 -23.50 -21.39 0.23
CA GLU A 561 -24.85 -21.89 -0.02
C GLU A 561 -25.87 -20.77 -0.21
N TYR A 562 -25.76 -19.71 0.59
CA TYR A 562 -26.59 -18.51 0.43
C TYR A 562 -26.39 -17.85 -0.94
N ILE A 563 -25.14 -17.68 -1.38
CA ILE A 563 -24.83 -17.06 -2.68
C ILE A 563 -25.36 -17.90 -3.83
N ARG A 564 -25.18 -19.22 -3.77
CA ARG A 564 -25.72 -20.16 -4.76
C ARG A 564 -27.23 -20.05 -4.88
N SER A 565 -27.93 -20.08 -3.75
CA SER A 565 -29.39 -20.07 -3.72
C SER A 565 -29.97 -18.70 -4.07
N LYS A 566 -29.50 -17.63 -3.43
CA LYS A 566 -30.00 -16.26 -3.63
C LYS A 566 -29.75 -15.75 -5.03
N TYR A 567 -28.57 -16.03 -5.60
CA TYR A 567 -28.21 -15.54 -6.92
C TYR A 567 -28.34 -16.62 -8.00
N GLY A 568 -28.70 -17.88 -7.72
CA GLY A 568 -28.83 -18.91 -8.75
C GLY A 568 -27.49 -19.21 -9.45
N LEU A 569 -26.41 -19.31 -8.67
CA LEU A 569 -25.05 -19.58 -9.15
C LEU A 569 -24.67 -21.06 -8.95
N THR A 570 -23.76 -21.57 -9.78
CA THR A 570 -23.13 -22.87 -9.53
C THR A 570 -22.20 -22.80 -8.30
N SER A 571 -21.79 -23.97 -7.78
CA SER A 571 -20.85 -24.02 -6.64
C SER A 571 -19.52 -23.34 -6.97
N GLU A 572 -18.99 -23.54 -8.18
CA GLU A 572 -17.75 -22.91 -8.65
C GLU A 572 -17.91 -21.39 -8.80
N GLN A 573 -19.05 -20.94 -9.32
CA GLN A 573 -19.33 -19.50 -9.44
C GLN A 573 -19.47 -18.83 -8.06
N ALA A 574 -20.15 -19.46 -7.11
CA ALA A 574 -20.27 -18.93 -5.76
C ALA A 574 -18.93 -18.88 -5.02
N GLU A 575 -18.10 -19.90 -5.21
CA GLU A 575 -16.71 -19.90 -4.75
C GLU A 575 -15.93 -18.74 -5.36
N TYR A 576 -16.04 -18.52 -6.67
CA TYR A 576 -15.37 -17.44 -7.36
C TYR A 576 -15.83 -16.05 -6.90
N VAL A 577 -17.12 -15.88 -6.56
CA VAL A 577 -17.66 -14.62 -5.99
C VAL A 577 -16.98 -14.27 -4.67
N LEU A 578 -16.87 -15.22 -3.73
CA LEU A 578 -16.20 -14.98 -2.45
C LEU A 578 -14.68 -14.89 -2.60
N GLN A 579 -14.11 -15.66 -3.53
CA GLN A 579 -12.68 -15.65 -3.79
C GLN A 579 -12.21 -14.25 -4.15
N GLY A 580 -11.16 -13.81 -3.44
CA GLY A 580 -10.59 -12.48 -3.64
C GLY A 580 -11.39 -11.36 -3.00
N ILE A 581 -12.36 -11.61 -2.12
CA ILE A 581 -12.79 -10.60 -1.15
C ILE A 581 -11.89 -10.73 0.08
N ASP A 582 -11.11 -9.70 0.37
CA ASP A 582 -10.15 -9.67 1.47
C ASP A 582 -10.54 -8.63 2.51
N VAL A 583 -10.46 -9.01 3.79
CA VAL A 583 -10.39 -8.03 4.88
C VAL A 583 -9.00 -7.38 4.84
N LEU A 584 -8.94 -6.07 4.97
CA LEU A 584 -7.72 -5.29 4.85
C LEU A 584 -7.48 -4.41 6.08
N PRO A 585 -6.83 -4.92 7.14
CA PRO A 585 -6.49 -4.11 8.31
C PRO A 585 -5.41 -3.09 7.95
N ALA A 586 -5.68 -1.81 8.24
CA ALA A 586 -4.85 -0.67 7.88
C ALA A 586 -4.75 0.36 9.02
N SER A 587 -4.01 1.45 8.76
CA SER A 587 -3.82 2.55 9.72
C SER A 587 -3.29 2.08 11.09
N LYS A 588 -2.40 1.09 11.09
CA LYS A 588 -1.93 0.44 12.31
C LYS A 588 -1.01 1.33 13.15
N ARG A 589 -0.89 1.01 14.44
CA ARG A 589 -0.08 1.72 15.45
C ARG A 589 0.94 0.81 16.13
N LYS A 590 0.64 -0.48 16.29
CA LYS A 590 1.39 -1.48 17.08
C LYS A 590 1.55 -2.78 16.27
N PRO A 591 2.72 -3.46 16.28
CA PRO A 591 2.94 -4.70 15.53
C PRO A 591 1.87 -5.78 15.72
N LYS A 592 1.28 -5.87 16.93
CA LYS A 592 0.21 -6.82 17.24
C LYS A 592 -1.01 -6.71 16.31
N GLU A 593 -1.29 -5.53 15.77
CA GLU A 593 -2.40 -5.35 14.82
C GLU A 593 -2.18 -6.14 13.52
N THR A 594 -0.93 -6.34 13.12
CA THR A 594 -0.58 -7.26 12.01
C THR A 594 -0.55 -8.69 12.52
N LEU A 595 0.26 -8.96 13.56
CA LEU A 595 0.59 -10.33 13.96
C LEU A 595 -0.61 -11.11 14.51
N LEU A 596 -1.61 -10.46 15.11
CA LEU A 596 -2.79 -11.12 15.68
C LEU A 596 -3.96 -11.26 14.69
N THR A 597 -3.80 -10.82 13.45
CA THR A 597 -4.87 -10.89 12.43
C THR A 597 -4.40 -11.48 11.10
N LEU A 598 -3.37 -12.33 11.13
CA LEU A 598 -2.89 -13.05 9.96
C LEU A 598 -3.86 -14.17 9.55
N SER A 599 -4.04 -14.35 8.24
CA SER A 599 -4.70 -15.52 7.66
C SER A 599 -4.21 -15.80 6.24
N SER A 600 -4.15 -17.07 5.89
CA SER A 600 -3.77 -17.53 4.55
C SER A 600 -4.82 -17.20 3.47
N LEU A 601 -6.06 -16.95 3.87
CA LEU A 601 -7.19 -16.69 2.96
C LEU A 601 -7.91 -15.40 3.36
N HIS A 602 -8.48 -14.71 2.38
CA HIS A 602 -9.37 -13.55 2.58
C HIS A 602 -8.81 -12.44 3.49
N MET A 603 -7.48 -12.28 3.52
CA MET A 603 -6.78 -11.30 4.33
C MET A 603 -5.60 -10.71 3.56
N THR A 604 -5.53 -9.39 3.50
CA THR A 604 -4.37 -8.65 2.99
C THR A 604 -4.06 -7.50 3.94
N HIS A 605 -2.87 -7.43 4.51
CA HIS A 605 -2.50 -6.33 5.40
C HIS A 605 -1.88 -5.16 4.64
N THR A 606 -2.37 -3.94 4.86
CA THR A 606 -1.77 -2.74 4.26
C THR A 606 -1.10 -1.86 5.30
N GLU A 607 0.15 -1.47 5.05
CA GLU A 607 1.02 -0.92 6.09
C GLU A 607 1.89 0.23 5.61
N PHE A 608 2.04 1.26 6.46
CA PHE A 608 3.03 2.31 6.25
C PHE A 608 4.47 1.78 6.44
N PRO A 609 5.48 2.39 5.80
CA PRO A 609 6.88 1.96 5.91
C PRO A 609 7.42 1.91 7.35
N ASN A 610 6.96 2.78 8.24
CA ASN A 610 7.36 2.79 9.64
C ASN A 610 6.72 1.66 10.45
N HIS A 611 5.49 1.27 10.11
CA HIS A 611 4.86 0.10 10.72
C HIS A 611 5.53 -1.19 10.26
N GLN A 612 5.91 -1.28 8.99
CA GLN A 612 6.70 -2.39 8.47
C GLN A 612 8.01 -2.58 9.24
N MET A 613 8.68 -1.46 9.55
CA MET A 613 9.88 -1.48 10.37
C MET A 613 9.59 -1.94 11.80
N ASN A 614 8.47 -1.53 12.41
CA ASN A 614 8.10 -2.00 13.75
C ASN A 614 7.84 -3.52 13.78
N VAL A 615 7.19 -4.08 12.76
CA VAL A 615 6.98 -5.54 12.65
C VAL A 615 8.30 -6.27 12.42
N LEU A 616 9.19 -5.72 11.58
CA LEU A 616 10.54 -6.27 11.41
C LEU A 616 11.28 -6.29 12.75
N LEU A 617 11.32 -5.18 13.49
CA LEU A 617 11.97 -5.10 14.80
C LEU A 617 11.37 -6.06 15.82
N GLU A 618 10.05 -6.25 15.81
CA GLU A 618 9.38 -7.25 16.66
C GLU A 618 9.85 -8.67 16.31
N SER A 619 9.98 -8.97 15.02
CA SER A 619 10.41 -10.29 14.54
C SER A 619 11.86 -10.64 14.88
N LEU A 620 12.69 -9.64 15.19
CA LEU A 620 14.09 -9.81 15.56
C LEU A 620 14.29 -10.12 17.05
N LYS A 621 13.23 -10.04 17.88
CA LYS A 621 13.32 -10.39 19.31
C LYS A 621 13.54 -11.90 19.48
N GLU A 622 14.37 -12.28 20.45
CA GLU A 622 14.68 -13.70 20.73
C GLU A 622 13.46 -14.55 21.08
N SER A 623 12.41 -13.95 21.63
CA SER A 623 11.14 -14.61 21.97
C SER A 623 10.21 -14.80 20.78
N PHE A 624 10.45 -14.15 19.64
CA PHE A 624 9.54 -14.19 18.50
C PHE A 624 9.54 -15.57 17.83
N ARG A 625 8.35 -16.14 17.62
CA ARG A 625 8.16 -17.40 16.89
C ARG A 625 7.07 -17.20 15.85
N ILE A 626 7.43 -17.30 14.57
CA ILE A 626 6.50 -17.09 13.45
C ILE A 626 5.28 -18.03 13.52
N LYS A 627 5.46 -19.27 13.98
CA LYS A 627 4.41 -20.29 14.09
C LYS A 627 3.29 -19.91 15.06
N ASP A 628 3.59 -19.10 16.07
CA ASP A 628 2.62 -18.68 17.08
C ASP A 628 1.52 -17.77 16.49
N TYR A 629 1.76 -17.24 15.29
CA TYR A 629 0.86 -16.33 14.59
C TYR A 629 0.16 -16.97 13.38
N GLN A 630 0.29 -18.28 13.17
CA GLN A 630 -0.39 -18.96 12.07
C GLN A 630 -1.91 -18.94 12.26
N GLU A 631 -2.65 -18.46 11.25
CA GLU A 631 -4.10 -18.25 11.33
C GLU A 631 -4.53 -17.48 12.58
N SER A 632 -3.69 -16.52 13.02
CA SER A 632 -3.90 -15.81 14.27
C SER A 632 -5.21 -15.04 14.30
N VAL A 633 -5.81 -14.70 13.15
CA VAL A 633 -7.17 -14.12 13.08
C VAL A 633 -8.22 -15.00 13.75
N LEU A 634 -8.08 -16.33 13.67
CA LEU A 634 -9.02 -17.31 14.24
C LEU A 634 -8.79 -17.57 15.74
N ILE A 635 -7.66 -17.15 16.29
CA ILE A 635 -7.36 -17.30 17.71
C ILE A 635 -8.13 -16.24 18.49
N GLU A 636 -8.95 -16.66 19.45
CA GLU A 636 -9.72 -15.75 20.29
C GLU A 636 -8.79 -14.82 21.10
N VAL A 637 -9.18 -13.56 21.17
CA VAL A 637 -8.59 -12.58 22.10
C VAL A 637 -9.25 -12.77 23.46
N ASP A 638 -8.56 -12.43 24.55
CA ASP A 638 -9.13 -12.44 25.90
C ASP A 638 -10.51 -11.75 25.91
N PRO A 639 -11.61 -12.48 26.18
CA PRO A 639 -12.97 -11.94 26.12
C PRO A 639 -13.20 -10.85 27.16
N GLU A 640 -12.39 -10.81 28.23
CA GLU A 640 -12.46 -9.76 29.23
C GLU A 640 -12.10 -8.39 28.68
N ILE A 641 -11.30 -8.30 27.61
CA ILE A 641 -10.98 -7.03 26.94
C ILE A 641 -12.26 -6.42 26.36
N ALA A 642 -13.00 -7.18 25.55
CA ALA A 642 -14.26 -6.72 24.97
C ALA A 642 -15.29 -6.40 26.06
N ARG A 643 -15.38 -7.23 27.10
CA ARG A 643 -16.27 -7.01 28.24
C ARG A 643 -15.97 -5.68 28.94
N ARG A 644 -14.70 -5.38 29.23
CA ARG A 644 -14.28 -4.11 29.86
C ARG A 644 -14.54 -2.89 28.98
N LEU A 645 -14.36 -3.01 27.67
CA LEU A 645 -14.68 -1.92 26.73
C LEU A 645 -16.20 -1.66 26.69
N MET A 646 -17.03 -2.71 26.69
CA MET A 646 -18.49 -2.60 26.66
C MET A 646 -19.13 -2.21 27.98
N SER A 647 -18.46 -2.44 29.11
CA SER A 647 -18.98 -2.14 30.46
C SER A 647 -18.21 -1.04 31.20
N GLY A 648 -17.28 -0.38 30.52
CA GLY A 648 -16.40 0.64 31.08
C GLY A 648 -17.12 1.98 31.28
N TRP A 649 -16.44 3.07 30.95
CA TRP A 649 -17.06 4.38 30.96
C TRP A 649 -18.17 4.48 29.90
N ARG A 650 -19.23 5.21 30.23
CA ARG A 650 -20.49 5.16 29.47
C ARG A 650 -20.29 5.57 28.02
N LYS A 651 -19.63 6.70 27.75
CA LYS A 651 -19.45 7.18 26.37
C LYS A 651 -18.50 6.28 25.58
N THR A 652 -17.41 5.84 26.20
CA THR A 652 -16.48 4.87 25.59
C THR A 652 -17.19 3.57 25.22
N ALA A 653 -18.00 3.03 26.13
CA ALA A 653 -18.77 1.81 25.91
C ALA A 653 -19.79 1.97 24.78
N GLU A 654 -20.55 3.08 24.77
CA GLU A 654 -21.50 3.39 23.70
C GLU A 654 -20.80 3.48 22.34
N GLU A 655 -19.64 4.14 22.25
CA GLU A 655 -18.87 4.24 20.98
C GLU A 655 -18.26 2.90 20.55
N PHE A 656 -17.74 2.09 21.48
CA PHE A 656 -17.23 0.76 21.14
C PHE A 656 -18.35 -0.19 20.68
N ILE A 657 -19.52 -0.14 21.32
CA ILE A 657 -20.70 -0.93 20.94
C ILE A 657 -21.14 -0.59 19.51
N LYS A 658 -21.19 0.70 19.16
CA LYS A 658 -21.49 1.16 17.79
C LYS A 658 -20.49 0.60 16.77
N ALA A 659 -19.21 0.49 17.15
CA ALA A 659 -18.18 -0.06 16.28
C ALA A 659 -18.23 -1.59 16.17
N TYR A 660 -18.62 -2.28 17.23
CA TYR A 660 -18.44 -3.73 17.34
C TYR A 660 -19.69 -4.56 17.05
N GLU A 661 -20.89 -4.00 17.21
CA GLU A 661 -22.15 -4.72 16.98
C GLU A 661 -22.69 -4.56 15.55
N LEU A 662 -23.58 -5.46 15.16
CA LEU A 662 -24.31 -5.40 13.88
C LEU A 662 -25.58 -4.55 13.98
N THR A 663 -26.20 -4.26 12.83
CA THR A 663 -27.55 -3.69 12.79
C THR A 663 -28.64 -4.77 12.83
N SER A 664 -29.87 -4.40 13.18
CA SER A 664 -31.00 -5.35 13.15
C SER A 664 -31.30 -5.91 11.76
N GLU A 665 -31.00 -5.17 10.69
CA GLU A 665 -31.15 -5.64 9.29
C GLU A 665 -30.12 -6.74 8.98
N GLN A 666 -28.85 -6.49 9.31
CA GLN A 666 -27.78 -7.46 9.09
C GLN A 666 -28.00 -8.74 9.91
N ILE A 667 -28.57 -8.62 11.10
CA ILE A 667 -29.02 -9.77 11.89
C ILE A 667 -30.09 -10.59 11.16
N ARG A 668 -31.02 -9.96 10.41
CA ARG A 668 -31.97 -10.69 9.57
C ARG A 668 -31.26 -11.43 8.45
N VAL A 669 -30.35 -10.76 7.74
CA VAL A 669 -29.55 -11.37 6.67
C VAL A 669 -28.77 -12.59 7.19
N LEU A 670 -28.12 -12.48 8.36
CA LEU A 670 -27.41 -13.62 8.95
C LEU A 670 -28.34 -14.80 9.27
N ARG A 671 -29.58 -14.55 9.71
CA ARG A 671 -30.57 -15.64 9.90
C ARG A 671 -30.93 -16.30 8.57
N GLU A 672 -31.09 -15.53 7.49
CA GLU A 672 -31.34 -16.07 6.14
C GLU A 672 -30.17 -16.91 5.64
N VAL A 673 -28.93 -16.53 5.97
CA VAL A 673 -27.70 -17.28 5.64
C VAL A 673 -27.60 -18.57 6.48
N GLY A 674 -28.33 -18.67 7.60
CA GLY A 674 -28.36 -19.86 8.46
C GLY A 674 -27.54 -19.74 9.75
N PHE A 675 -27.26 -18.53 10.22
CA PHE A 675 -26.64 -18.33 11.54
C PHE A 675 -27.63 -18.61 12.67
N VAL A 676 -27.16 -19.34 13.69
CA VAL A 676 -27.93 -19.62 14.91
C VAL A 676 -27.73 -18.48 15.91
N ASN A 677 -28.82 -17.94 16.44
CA ASN A 677 -28.85 -16.86 17.43
C ASN A 677 -27.87 -15.69 17.16
N PRO A 678 -27.79 -15.12 15.93
CA PRO A 678 -26.80 -14.09 15.62
C PRO A 678 -26.93 -12.83 16.50
N THR A 679 -28.12 -12.56 17.03
CA THR A 679 -28.37 -11.43 17.94
C THR A 679 -27.62 -11.56 19.27
N GLU A 680 -27.55 -12.76 19.84
CA GLU A 680 -26.84 -13.00 21.11
C GLU A 680 -25.33 -12.88 20.93
N LYS A 681 -24.82 -13.33 19.78
CA LYS A 681 -23.39 -13.36 19.49
C LYS A 681 -22.82 -12.01 19.03
N TYR A 682 -23.52 -11.33 18.12
CA TYR A 682 -22.99 -10.14 17.45
C TYR A 682 -23.66 -8.83 17.89
N GLY A 683 -24.70 -8.89 18.74
CA GLY A 683 -25.45 -7.70 19.14
C GLY A 683 -26.26 -7.09 18.00
N SER A 684 -26.91 -5.95 18.26
CA SER A 684 -27.81 -5.31 17.27
C SER A 684 -27.82 -3.78 17.33
N ARG A 685 -26.84 -3.19 18.02
CA ARG A 685 -26.72 -1.74 18.26
C ARG A 685 -25.63 -1.08 17.41
N GLY A 686 -25.23 -1.71 16.31
CA GLY A 686 -24.36 -1.13 15.30
C GLY A 686 -25.02 0.03 14.55
N ILE A 687 -24.24 0.73 13.74
CA ILE A 687 -24.67 1.94 13.02
C ILE A 687 -25.23 1.62 11.64
N LYS A 688 -26.33 2.28 11.26
CA LYS A 688 -26.96 2.12 9.95
C LYS A 688 -26.22 2.93 8.87
N PRO A 689 -26.41 2.61 7.57
CA PRO A 689 -25.82 3.37 6.47
C PRO A 689 -26.02 4.89 6.53
N SER A 690 -27.19 5.35 6.95
CA SER A 690 -27.50 6.78 7.11
C SER A 690 -26.73 7.46 8.26
N GLU A 691 -26.14 6.70 9.17
CA GLU A 691 -25.44 7.18 10.36
C GLU A 691 -23.91 7.14 10.18
N TRP A 692 -23.39 6.52 9.11
CA TRP A 692 -21.95 6.33 8.89
C TRP A 692 -21.17 7.64 8.90
N GLY A 693 -21.68 8.67 8.23
CA GLY A 693 -21.06 10.01 8.17
C GLY A 693 -21.06 10.77 9.49
N LEU A 694 -21.82 10.31 10.49
CA LEU A 694 -21.89 10.93 11.83
C LEU A 694 -20.98 10.23 12.84
N PHE A 695 -20.46 9.05 12.52
CA PHE A 695 -19.57 8.32 13.41
C PHE A 695 -18.24 9.07 13.57
N GLY A 696 -17.78 9.25 14.80
CA GLY A 696 -16.72 10.21 15.09
C GLY A 696 -15.37 9.89 14.43
N ALA A 697 -15.05 8.61 14.20
CA ALA A 697 -13.86 8.21 13.43
C ALA A 697 -14.01 8.53 11.93
N THR A 698 -15.22 8.39 11.38
CA THR A 698 -15.57 8.76 10.00
C THR A 698 -15.40 10.25 9.77
N VAL A 699 -16.01 11.09 10.62
CA VAL A 699 -15.94 12.56 10.51
C VAL A 699 -14.48 13.01 10.48
N LYS A 700 -13.69 12.61 11.49
CA LYS A 700 -12.27 13.00 11.60
C LYS A 700 -11.45 12.59 10.38
N THR A 701 -11.72 11.41 9.83
CA THR A 701 -10.96 10.88 8.68
C THR A 701 -11.38 11.56 7.37
N MET A 702 -12.68 11.80 7.18
CA MET A 702 -13.18 12.51 6.00
C MET A 702 -12.70 13.96 5.98
N ASP A 703 -12.65 14.64 7.14
CA ASP A 703 -12.11 15.99 7.25
C ASP A 703 -10.63 16.04 6.84
N GLU A 704 -9.83 15.09 7.32
CA GLU A 704 -8.41 14.98 6.95
C GLU A 704 -8.23 14.73 5.44
N PHE A 705 -8.98 13.78 4.88
CA PHE A 705 -8.87 13.42 3.47
C PHE A 705 -9.33 14.56 2.56
N THR A 706 -10.43 15.23 2.92
CA THR A 706 -10.96 16.39 2.20
C THR A 706 -9.95 17.55 2.23
N GLY A 707 -9.45 17.92 3.41
CA GLY A 707 -8.46 19.00 3.53
C GLY A 707 -7.18 18.72 2.75
N SER A 708 -6.76 17.46 2.71
CA SER A 708 -5.56 17.04 1.97
C SER A 708 -5.78 17.04 0.45
N TYR A 709 -6.96 16.63 0.00
CA TYR A 709 -7.35 16.73 -1.40
C TYR A 709 -7.38 18.20 -1.86
N GLU A 710 -7.99 19.10 -1.09
CA GLU A 710 -8.03 20.53 -1.41
C GLU A 710 -6.63 21.16 -1.48
N LEU A 711 -5.73 20.77 -0.57
CA LEU A 711 -4.34 21.22 -0.61
C LEU A 711 -3.61 20.73 -1.87
N PHE A 712 -3.81 19.45 -2.23
CA PHE A 712 -3.21 18.89 -3.44
C PHE A 712 -3.75 19.56 -4.71
N LYS A 713 -5.07 19.73 -4.79
CA LYS A 713 -5.74 20.47 -5.86
C LYS A 713 -5.14 21.86 -6.05
N LYS A 714 -4.96 22.60 -4.95
CA LYS A 714 -4.32 23.93 -4.99
C LYS A 714 -2.91 23.87 -5.59
N ARG A 715 -2.10 22.88 -5.23
CA ARG A 715 -0.76 22.70 -5.80
C ARG A 715 -0.79 22.41 -7.31
N CYS A 716 -1.70 21.56 -7.77
CA CYS A 716 -1.87 21.29 -9.20
C CYS A 716 -2.25 22.56 -9.98
N ILE A 717 -3.18 23.37 -9.44
CA ILE A 717 -3.57 24.67 -10.02
C ILE A 717 -2.39 25.63 -10.07
N GLU A 718 -1.65 25.77 -8.97
CA GLU A 718 -0.46 26.63 -8.88
C GLU A 718 0.61 26.23 -9.91
N TYR A 719 0.83 24.94 -10.07
CA TYR A 719 1.77 24.40 -11.04
C TYR A 719 1.33 24.70 -12.48
N ALA A 720 0.09 24.39 -12.85
CA ALA A 720 -0.48 24.68 -14.17
C ALA A 720 -0.42 26.18 -14.51
N SER A 721 -0.72 27.04 -13.52
CA SER A 721 -0.66 28.49 -13.67
C SER A 721 0.75 29.03 -13.91
N LYS A 722 1.77 28.46 -13.27
CA LYS A 722 3.18 28.82 -13.51
C LYS A 722 3.62 28.43 -14.92
N PHE A 723 3.25 27.23 -15.37
CA PHE A 723 3.57 26.75 -16.71
C PHE A 723 3.03 27.66 -17.82
N VAL A 724 1.84 28.25 -17.63
CA VAL A 724 1.28 29.23 -18.58
C VAL A 724 2.08 30.52 -18.61
N LYS A 725 2.54 31.02 -17.45
CA LYS A 725 3.36 32.24 -17.36
C LYS A 725 4.74 32.08 -17.99
N GLU A 726 5.32 30.87 -17.96
CA GLU A 726 6.60 30.58 -18.62
C GLU A 726 6.49 30.48 -20.15
N LYS A 727 5.28 30.30 -20.69
CA LYS A 727 5.01 30.30 -22.14
C LYS A 727 4.69 31.70 -22.71
N GLN A 728 4.40 32.67 -21.86
CA GLN A 728 4.14 34.08 -22.22
C GLN A 728 5.44 34.89 -22.13
#